data_AF-A0A5C5YW81-F1
#
_entry.id   AF-A0A5C5YW81-F1
#
_cell.length_a   1.000
_cell.length_b   1.000
_cell.length_c   1.000
_cell.angle_alpha   90.00
_cell.angle_beta   90.00
_cell.angle_gamma   90.00
#
_symmetry.space_group_name_H-M   'P 1'
#
loop_
_entity.id
_entity.type
_entity.pdbx_description
1 polymer ?
#
loop_
_entity_poly.entity_id
_entity_poly.type
_entity_poly.pdbx_seq_one_letter_code
_entity_poly.pdbx_strand_id
1 'polypeptide(L)'
;MTRIIHPTSQRRVFGPHLFWLLGLWLVGLLSAPAFGQTNVTVTSIAELRTYADADNHVVTVAAGDYWIDGSLTGPAFISLTGSNTVYDFSAAQLKLDTRELAGYGGVTNFSVMNIEGSNLKVNGLKLTGLDVDVDTDPDARRYSNRSANYLRISGTNNELNNAHIVTAGSNPYGYGDAFGKGAPPAGRDLPPGEGGVAFIGHNKTSGVLINGSDGGNASGFASGIKINGLDLDMNTFGHGVFVQGGNNIEIRNSSVTGQLFSSNDVINNPVYQEYGVNVYGQEMFPDILISGSEDGIRYYGDGTNLAWSEGLVIENVEVTNMREGFSLIAARGEVTVNNASAYGNETGFEPGLGTVITNSRGDVTNGPLLYYRQGYVDDTNIEIELVGDVPQVGRTWDVAYINGTNNVVTLTSDIDPDLLPADAYVRVGQRFNDWRHDLRDLDNTSLPADGVVVNNLTGQITVLGTNGDDVGGFSSAGTVNGGDGNHYDGVTLVLSGTRMTAKDAQAMGNNGSADDGTLDSNGSIVFDGATLELNPGVSIQDEKLTITGDGVDGKGALYSDGLTSTGTRFGSSNRSDESTIALNGDASIGVGIASNQMLVGRIQGTGNLTKLGAGILSMEKSSTLDGNLIIAEGDVVARGGVVNHDLTVMAGTSIKGIGNMLNTPEGLIQLDGTLDLNGRSSGTLSGTIGRLSGSGQFTSSNTDGGTLNFAGDTGNGLYSGSIDGKISLVKSGDNTQSLSGTMTHTGATTVNAGTLLINGTHTGGGDYTVNGGTLGGNGSIASHVVLTTGGRLSPGNANTFGSQQLTIGGDYSQADGAALALDIKDSLSVGGTTSLAGELELSSNNLSQYQIGNNVTLVNSTGAMNGKFNSISGVSMGTVNGLNAGLAVQYGANDVTARVSIMGDADFSDSVGNADIGAVFGSYQSTTDADWTIGDFDGDLDVDNADIGVVFGNFGATLPPQNALISSAAASLLSSDLADLIYNPRTGAVMLDGSEADGGRITNFVLESDDMFINTGALSNPFDGFFFTANAGEISASDPLATGLASIDFGSILAPNLTYAELVGLFERSTYVGELGTGVQSFDFVVTAVPEPSSAVLLIGLGSPLILRRRRKAFLF
;
A
#
# COMPACT_ATOMS: atom_id res chain seq x y z
N MET A 1 -44.67 -34.25 -8.84
CA MET A 1 -45.38 -35.37 -8.15
C MET A 1 -44.77 -35.53 -6.77
N THR A 2 -45.57 -35.17 -5.76
CA THR A 2 -45.60 -35.69 -4.37
C THR A 2 -44.29 -35.97 -3.62
N ARG A 3 -43.90 -35.05 -2.71
CA ARG A 3 -44.07 -35.25 -1.26
C ARG A 3 -43.98 -33.93 -0.51
N ILE A 4 -44.88 -33.78 0.45
CA ILE A 4 -45.24 -32.58 1.25
C ILE A 4 -44.64 -32.73 2.64
N ILE A 5 -44.02 -31.68 3.20
CA ILE A 5 -44.10 -31.29 4.61
C ILE A 5 -44.04 -29.74 4.70
N HIS A 6 -45.00 -29.18 5.44
CA HIS A 6 -45.25 -27.76 5.68
C HIS A 6 -44.53 -27.24 6.95
N PRO A 7 -44.30 -25.92 7.07
CA PRO A 7 -43.89 -25.24 8.29
C PRO A 7 -45.10 -24.76 9.09
N THR A 8 -44.94 -24.56 10.40
CA THR A 8 -45.89 -23.75 11.20
C THR A 8 -45.15 -22.91 12.23
N SER A 9 -45.18 -21.60 12.00
CA SER A 9 -45.21 -20.57 13.03
C SER A 9 -46.58 -20.57 13.71
N GLN A 10 -46.68 -20.14 14.98
CA GLN A 10 -47.78 -19.30 15.47
C GLN A 10 -47.48 -18.75 16.88
N ARG A 11 -47.58 -17.41 16.96
CA ARG A 11 -47.82 -16.60 18.17
C ARG A 11 -49.06 -17.10 18.94
N ARG A 12 -49.09 -16.92 20.26
CA ARG A 12 -50.36 -16.84 21.01
C ARG A 12 -50.40 -15.68 22.00
N VAL A 13 -51.43 -14.87 21.82
CA VAL A 13 -52.00 -13.89 22.74
C VAL A 13 -53.08 -14.57 23.60
N PHE A 14 -53.28 -14.02 24.81
CA PHE A 14 -54.25 -14.31 25.86
C PHE A 14 -55.68 -14.73 25.47
N GLY A 15 -56.29 -15.62 26.28
CA GLY A 15 -57.75 -15.81 26.42
C GLY A 15 -58.16 -17.16 27.06
N PRO A 16 -59.28 -17.27 27.81
CA PRO A 16 -59.33 -17.99 29.10
C PRO A 16 -60.33 -19.16 29.17
N HIS A 17 -60.00 -20.30 29.79
CA HIS A 17 -60.93 -21.31 30.35
C HIS A 17 -60.12 -22.19 31.34
N LEU A 18 -60.23 -22.08 32.66
CA LEU A 18 -61.34 -22.43 33.57
C LEU A 18 -61.86 -23.88 33.39
N PHE A 19 -61.78 -24.64 34.49
CA PHE A 19 -62.27 -26.00 34.77
C PHE A 19 -61.42 -27.17 34.27
N TRP A 20 -60.56 -27.70 35.16
CA TRP A 20 -60.58 -29.06 35.72
C TRP A 20 -59.32 -29.29 36.54
N LEU A 21 -59.38 -29.00 37.85
CA LEU A 21 -58.58 -29.60 38.96
C LEU A 21 -58.88 -28.82 40.26
N LEU A 22 -60.16 -28.80 40.63
CA LEU A 22 -60.64 -28.34 41.94
C LEU A 22 -61.15 -29.59 42.66
N GLY A 23 -60.27 -30.23 43.42
CA GLY A 23 -60.61 -31.48 44.10
C GLY A 23 -59.47 -32.13 44.87
N LEU A 24 -58.59 -31.35 45.54
CA LEU A 24 -57.67 -31.84 46.58
C LEU A 24 -56.93 -30.70 47.30
N TRP A 25 -57.60 -29.58 47.56
CA TRP A 25 -57.05 -28.43 48.32
C TRP A 25 -58.02 -27.93 49.39
N LEU A 26 -58.67 -28.86 50.11
CA LEU A 26 -59.49 -28.52 51.28
C LEU A 26 -59.56 -29.62 52.34
N VAL A 27 -58.43 -30.24 52.68
CA VAL A 27 -58.20 -30.88 53.99
C VAL A 27 -56.71 -30.73 54.29
N GLY A 28 -56.37 -29.77 55.17
CA GLY A 28 -54.99 -29.37 55.44
C GLY A 28 -54.84 -28.01 56.11
N LEU A 29 -55.94 -27.29 56.36
CA LEU A 29 -56.02 -26.26 57.41
C LEU A 29 -56.20 -26.97 58.76
N LEU A 30 -55.15 -27.66 59.20
CA LEU A 30 -54.89 -27.88 60.62
C LEU A 30 -53.60 -27.12 60.90
N SER A 31 -53.75 -26.06 61.69
CA SER A 31 -52.69 -25.31 62.33
C SER A 31 -51.48 -26.19 62.68
N ALA A 32 -50.41 -26.10 61.89
CA ALA A 32 -49.09 -26.32 62.45
C ALA A 32 -48.92 -25.28 63.57
N PRO A 33 -48.55 -25.67 64.80
CA PRO A 33 -48.25 -24.69 65.82
C PRO A 33 -47.18 -23.76 65.26
N ALA A 34 -47.33 -22.45 65.42
CA ALA A 34 -46.18 -21.57 65.37
C ALA A 34 -45.20 -22.12 66.42
N PHE A 35 -44.12 -22.79 65.99
CA PHE A 35 -43.03 -23.13 66.90
C PHE A 35 -42.47 -21.79 67.36
N GLY A 36 -42.81 -21.38 68.59
CA GLY A 36 -42.20 -20.21 69.20
C GLY A 36 -40.71 -20.47 69.29
N GLN A 37 -39.89 -19.62 68.66
CA GLN A 37 -38.45 -19.74 68.80
C GLN A 37 -38.05 -19.46 70.25
N THR A 38 -37.15 -20.26 70.80
CA THR A 38 -36.63 -20.06 72.17
C THR A 38 -35.48 -19.06 72.12
N ASN A 39 -35.60 -17.95 72.86
CA ASN A 39 -34.56 -16.93 72.94
C ASN A 39 -33.49 -17.32 73.97
N VAL A 40 -32.23 -17.30 73.56
CA VAL A 40 -31.06 -17.58 74.41
C VAL A 40 -30.00 -16.53 74.16
N THR A 41 -29.33 -16.07 75.21
CA THR A 41 -28.14 -15.22 75.12
C THR A 41 -26.91 -16.01 75.55
N VAL A 42 -25.86 -16.02 74.72
CA VAL A 42 -24.59 -16.68 75.02
C VAL A 42 -23.48 -15.64 75.23
N THR A 43 -22.54 -15.93 76.12
CA THR A 43 -21.47 -15.03 76.59
C THR A 43 -20.08 -15.63 76.45
N SER A 44 -19.95 -16.78 75.78
CA SER A 44 -18.65 -17.42 75.45
C SER A 44 -18.76 -18.32 74.23
N ILE A 45 -17.62 -18.67 73.61
CA ILE A 45 -17.57 -19.66 72.51
C ILE A 45 -18.03 -21.04 72.97
N ALA A 46 -17.71 -21.44 74.21
CA ALA A 46 -18.18 -22.69 74.78
C ALA A 46 -19.72 -22.74 74.86
N GLU A 47 -20.36 -21.66 75.31
CA GLU A 47 -21.83 -21.55 75.33
C GLU A 47 -22.42 -21.53 73.92
N LEU A 48 -21.82 -20.79 72.98
CA LEU A 48 -22.25 -20.81 71.57
C LEU A 48 -22.25 -22.24 70.99
N ARG A 49 -21.20 -23.02 71.27
CA ARG A 49 -21.10 -24.43 70.84
C ARG A 49 -22.20 -25.32 71.42
N THR A 50 -22.69 -25.04 72.63
CA THR A 50 -23.81 -25.81 73.23
C THR A 50 -25.16 -25.58 72.55
N TYR A 51 -25.31 -24.48 71.80
CA TYR A 51 -26.53 -24.15 71.06
C TYR A 51 -26.37 -24.27 69.55
N ALA A 52 -25.23 -24.75 69.06
CA ALA A 52 -24.90 -24.76 67.64
C ALA A 52 -25.75 -25.75 66.81
N ASP A 53 -26.25 -26.82 67.42
CA ASP A 53 -27.16 -27.80 66.82
C ASP A 53 -28.63 -27.58 67.21
N ALA A 54 -28.96 -26.45 67.83
CA ALA A 54 -30.30 -26.21 68.37
C ALA A 54 -31.32 -25.83 67.28
N ASP A 55 -32.46 -26.53 67.27
CA ASP A 55 -33.60 -26.23 66.39
C ASP A 55 -34.56 -25.22 67.01
N ASN A 56 -35.14 -24.33 66.20
CA ASN A 56 -36.17 -23.36 66.62
C ASN A 56 -35.71 -22.41 67.74
N HIS A 57 -34.52 -21.82 67.61
CA HIS A 57 -33.98 -20.85 68.57
C HIS A 57 -33.74 -19.47 67.97
N VAL A 58 -33.64 -18.45 68.83
CA VAL A 58 -32.92 -17.21 68.56
C VAL A 58 -31.76 -17.16 69.54
N VAL A 59 -30.55 -17.35 69.03
CA VAL A 59 -29.31 -17.34 69.81
C VAL A 59 -28.63 -15.99 69.60
N THR A 60 -28.66 -15.13 70.61
CA THR A 60 -27.98 -13.83 70.60
C THR A 60 -26.61 -13.96 71.28
N VAL A 61 -25.54 -13.62 70.57
CA VAL A 61 -24.20 -13.53 71.16
C VAL A 61 -24.06 -12.16 71.81
N ALA A 62 -23.80 -12.13 73.12
CA ALA A 62 -23.63 -10.90 73.87
C ALA A 62 -22.46 -10.07 73.32
N ALA A 63 -22.48 -8.75 73.55
CA ALA A 63 -21.43 -7.88 73.06
C ALA A 63 -20.05 -8.26 73.62
N GLY A 64 -19.03 -8.33 72.76
CA GLY A 64 -17.66 -8.66 73.17
C GLY A 64 -16.78 -9.23 72.07
N ASP A 65 -15.50 -9.40 72.40
CA ASP A 65 -14.49 -10.08 71.59
C ASP A 65 -14.39 -11.55 72.01
N TYR A 66 -14.50 -12.45 71.05
CA TYR A 66 -14.53 -13.89 71.27
C TYR A 66 -13.42 -14.57 70.48
N TRP A 67 -12.41 -15.11 71.18
CA TRP A 67 -11.34 -15.89 70.57
C TRP A 67 -11.79 -17.33 70.34
N ILE A 68 -11.70 -17.79 69.10
CA ILE A 68 -11.96 -19.18 68.73
C ILE A 68 -10.73 -20.01 69.14
N ASP A 69 -10.95 -21.04 69.95
CA ASP A 69 -9.92 -22.01 70.31
C ASP A 69 -9.99 -23.26 69.41
N GLY A 70 -8.83 -23.81 69.04
CA GLY A 70 -8.72 -24.98 68.17
C GLY A 70 -8.99 -26.32 68.87
N SER A 71 -9.83 -26.35 69.90
CA SER A 71 -9.97 -27.51 70.81
C SER A 71 -10.88 -28.64 70.30
N LEU A 72 -11.34 -28.60 69.04
CA LEU A 72 -12.26 -29.59 68.47
C LEU A 72 -11.58 -30.50 67.44
N THR A 73 -11.87 -31.80 67.52
CA THR A 73 -11.57 -32.75 66.45
C THR A 73 -12.73 -32.79 65.46
N GLY A 74 -12.64 -32.09 64.33
CA GLY A 74 -13.74 -32.05 63.35
C GLY A 74 -13.45 -31.19 62.11
N PRO A 75 -14.42 -31.11 61.18
CA PRO A 75 -14.28 -30.33 59.94
C PRO A 75 -14.42 -28.81 60.16
N ALA A 76 -14.75 -28.34 61.38
CA ALA A 76 -14.72 -26.91 61.72
C ALA A 76 -14.54 -26.63 63.23
N PHE A 77 -14.22 -25.38 63.59
CA PHE A 77 -14.17 -24.93 64.99
C PHE A 77 -15.56 -24.59 65.58
N ILE A 78 -16.50 -24.20 64.72
CA ILE A 78 -17.90 -23.93 65.06
C ILE A 78 -18.77 -24.46 63.91
N SER A 79 -19.73 -25.34 64.20
CA SER A 79 -20.68 -25.86 63.20
C SER A 79 -22.11 -25.57 63.63
N LEU A 80 -22.77 -24.64 62.93
CA LEU A 80 -24.18 -24.30 63.14
C LEU A 80 -25.04 -25.26 62.28
N THR A 81 -25.63 -26.27 62.91
CA THR A 81 -26.30 -27.40 62.23
C THR A 81 -27.80 -27.49 62.52
N GLY A 82 -28.32 -26.70 63.47
CA GLY A 82 -29.75 -26.67 63.80
C GLY A 82 -30.65 -26.17 62.65
N SER A 83 -31.96 -26.26 62.84
CA SER A 83 -32.97 -25.88 61.84
C SER A 83 -33.92 -24.80 62.37
N ASN A 84 -34.36 -23.89 61.48
CA ASN A 84 -35.25 -22.77 61.81
C ASN A 84 -34.72 -21.88 62.97
N THR A 85 -33.40 -21.68 63.02
CA THR A 85 -32.71 -20.96 64.10
C THR A 85 -32.06 -19.68 63.58
N VAL A 86 -32.16 -18.61 64.37
CA VAL A 86 -31.47 -17.34 64.12
C VAL A 86 -30.27 -17.24 65.05
N TYR A 87 -29.08 -17.00 64.49
CA TYR A 87 -27.88 -16.64 65.24
C TYR A 87 -27.58 -15.16 65.01
N ASP A 88 -27.65 -14.37 66.07
CA ASP A 88 -27.39 -12.92 66.02
C ASP A 88 -26.03 -12.60 66.66
N PHE A 89 -25.09 -12.23 65.80
CA PHE A 89 -23.72 -11.83 66.14
C PHE A 89 -23.53 -10.31 66.07
N SER A 90 -24.58 -9.51 65.83
CA SER A 90 -24.45 -8.08 65.47
C SER A 90 -23.65 -7.24 66.48
N ALA A 91 -23.62 -7.65 67.76
CA ALA A 91 -22.88 -6.99 68.82
C ALA A 91 -21.50 -7.62 69.16
N ALA A 92 -21.15 -8.75 68.54
CA ALA A 92 -19.98 -9.57 68.86
C ALA A 92 -18.93 -9.54 67.74
N GLN A 93 -17.67 -9.77 68.10
CA GLN A 93 -16.58 -10.01 67.15
C GLN A 93 -15.92 -11.36 67.47
N LEU A 94 -15.83 -12.22 66.46
CA LEU A 94 -15.10 -13.48 66.53
C LEU A 94 -13.69 -13.26 65.96
N LYS A 95 -12.68 -13.74 66.69
CA LYS A 95 -11.27 -13.61 66.33
C LYS A 95 -10.63 -14.98 66.27
N LEU A 96 -9.84 -15.21 65.23
CA LEU A 96 -9.03 -16.41 65.05
C LEU A 96 -7.56 -16.03 65.05
N ASP A 97 -6.78 -16.64 65.93
CA ASP A 97 -5.33 -16.66 65.79
C ASP A 97 -4.96 -17.68 64.70
N THR A 98 -4.30 -17.23 63.65
CA THR A 98 -3.89 -18.07 62.50
C THR A 98 -3.01 -19.26 62.89
N ARG A 99 -2.32 -19.21 64.04
CA ARG A 99 -1.57 -20.36 64.58
C ARG A 99 -2.46 -21.56 64.90
N GLU A 100 -3.73 -21.33 65.24
CA GLU A 100 -4.71 -22.38 65.51
C GLU A 100 -5.06 -23.20 64.26
N LEU A 101 -4.78 -22.69 63.05
CA LEU A 101 -4.98 -23.44 61.81
C LEU A 101 -3.96 -24.59 61.63
N ALA A 102 -2.85 -24.56 62.37
CA ALA A 102 -1.82 -25.60 62.28
C ALA A 102 -2.40 -26.97 62.67
N GLY A 103 -2.20 -27.98 61.82
CA GLY A 103 -2.73 -29.33 62.03
C GLY A 103 -4.06 -29.62 61.32
N TYR A 104 -4.79 -28.60 60.88
CA TYR A 104 -6.09 -28.76 60.22
C TYR A 104 -6.02 -28.75 58.69
N GLY A 105 -7.03 -29.30 58.01
CA GLY A 105 -7.13 -29.26 56.55
C GLY A 105 -6.29 -30.30 55.78
N GLY A 106 -5.59 -31.21 56.47
CA GLY A 106 -4.72 -32.21 55.82
C GLY A 106 -5.40 -33.47 55.30
N VAL A 107 -6.57 -33.84 55.87
CA VAL A 107 -7.30 -35.10 55.56
C VAL A 107 -8.75 -34.83 55.15
N THR A 108 -9.42 -33.91 55.85
CA THR A 108 -10.79 -33.44 55.55
C THR A 108 -10.75 -31.97 55.18
N ASN A 109 -11.71 -31.51 54.39
CA ASN A 109 -11.94 -30.07 54.21
C ASN A 109 -12.20 -29.45 55.59
N PHE A 110 -11.56 -28.32 55.86
CA PHE A 110 -11.64 -27.64 57.14
C PHE A 110 -12.17 -26.21 56.95
N SER A 111 -13.05 -25.77 57.84
CA SER A 111 -13.49 -24.38 57.89
C SER A 111 -13.40 -23.80 59.29
N VAL A 112 -13.23 -22.50 59.44
CA VAL A 112 -13.30 -21.85 60.76
C VAL A 112 -14.72 -21.96 61.31
N MET A 113 -15.73 -21.70 60.46
CA MET A 113 -17.15 -21.87 60.79
C MET A 113 -17.92 -22.57 59.67
N ASN A 114 -18.87 -23.43 60.04
CA ASN A 114 -19.83 -24.06 59.13
C ASN A 114 -21.27 -23.60 59.45
N ILE A 115 -22.09 -23.41 58.41
CA ILE A 115 -23.55 -23.23 58.45
C ILE A 115 -24.16 -24.35 57.61
N GLU A 116 -24.73 -25.39 58.22
CA GLU A 116 -25.06 -26.65 57.52
C GLU A 116 -26.51 -27.11 57.69
N GLY A 117 -27.27 -26.49 58.60
CA GLY A 117 -28.67 -26.84 58.88
C GLY A 117 -29.66 -26.41 57.79
N SER A 118 -30.92 -26.17 58.17
CA SER A 118 -31.95 -25.69 57.24
C SER A 118 -32.73 -24.50 57.79
N ASN A 119 -33.03 -23.52 56.94
CA ASN A 119 -33.68 -22.26 57.32
C ASN A 119 -32.94 -21.53 58.46
N LEU A 120 -31.61 -21.59 58.48
CA LEU A 120 -30.77 -20.84 59.40
C LEU A 120 -30.64 -19.39 58.93
N LYS A 121 -30.60 -18.46 59.89
CA LYS A 121 -30.25 -17.06 59.62
C LYS A 121 -29.09 -16.65 60.51
N VAL A 122 -27.97 -16.27 59.91
CA VAL A 122 -26.80 -15.75 60.62
C VAL A 122 -26.69 -14.27 60.35
N ASN A 123 -26.89 -13.44 61.37
CA ASN A 123 -26.94 -12.00 61.25
C ASN A 123 -25.73 -11.36 61.94
N GLY A 124 -25.09 -10.38 61.29
CA GLY A 124 -24.09 -9.53 61.94
C GLY A 124 -22.75 -10.20 62.24
N LEU A 125 -22.40 -11.30 61.54
CA LEU A 125 -21.18 -12.06 61.81
C LEU A 125 -19.93 -11.24 61.49
N LYS A 126 -19.12 -10.92 62.51
CA LYS A 126 -17.78 -10.34 62.33
C LYS A 126 -16.73 -11.40 62.66
N LEU A 127 -15.99 -11.87 61.66
CA LEU A 127 -14.99 -12.94 61.82
C LEU A 127 -13.63 -12.48 61.27
N THR A 128 -12.66 -12.28 62.16
CA THR A 128 -11.34 -11.72 61.79
C THR A 128 -10.23 -12.72 62.07
N GLY A 129 -9.49 -13.11 61.03
CA GLY A 129 -8.21 -13.79 61.14
C GLY A 129 -7.09 -12.83 61.48
N LEU A 130 -6.25 -13.20 62.45
CA LEU A 130 -5.14 -12.37 62.93
C LEU A 130 -3.89 -13.22 63.15
N ASP A 131 -2.73 -12.60 62.96
CA ASP A 131 -1.46 -13.08 63.48
C ASP A 131 -1.07 -12.20 64.66
N VAL A 132 -1.29 -12.69 65.88
CA VAL A 132 -1.20 -11.88 67.12
C VAL A 132 0.21 -11.78 67.70
N ASP A 133 1.18 -12.50 67.13
CA ASP A 133 2.52 -12.71 67.72
C ASP A 133 3.61 -12.87 66.62
N VAL A 134 3.54 -12.09 65.54
CA VAL A 134 4.48 -12.19 64.41
C VAL A 134 5.96 -12.03 64.82
N ASP A 135 6.22 -11.22 65.86
CA ASP A 135 7.57 -10.88 66.33
C ASP A 135 8.12 -11.81 67.43
N THR A 136 7.27 -12.64 68.06
CA THR A 136 7.64 -13.41 69.27
C THR A 136 7.77 -14.91 69.03
N ASP A 137 7.23 -15.43 67.93
CA ASP A 137 7.37 -16.84 67.52
C ASP A 137 7.49 -16.96 65.97
N PRO A 138 8.66 -16.69 65.39
CA PRO A 138 8.83 -16.67 63.93
C PRO A 138 8.66 -18.06 63.28
N ASP A 139 8.85 -19.14 64.04
CA ASP A 139 8.77 -20.52 63.55
C ASP A 139 7.33 -21.09 63.61
N ALA A 140 6.38 -20.38 64.22
CA ALA A 140 4.99 -20.82 64.29
C ALA A 140 4.37 -20.93 62.89
N ARG A 141 3.78 -22.10 62.62
CA ARG A 141 2.96 -22.32 61.43
C ARG A 141 1.64 -21.57 61.57
N ARG A 142 1.39 -20.62 60.67
CA ARG A 142 0.23 -19.71 60.68
C ARG A 142 -0.82 -20.06 59.62
N TYR A 143 -0.81 -21.30 59.14
CA TYR A 143 -1.62 -21.71 58.01
C TYR A 143 -1.96 -23.20 58.11
N SER A 144 -3.04 -23.59 57.44
CA SER A 144 -3.53 -24.96 57.44
C SER A 144 -2.54 -25.96 56.81
N ASN A 145 -2.71 -27.26 57.09
CA ASN A 145 -1.90 -28.34 56.53
C ASN A 145 -1.98 -28.45 55.00
N ARG A 146 -3.10 -28.07 54.41
CA ARG A 146 -3.32 -28.09 52.95
C ARG A 146 -4.30 -27.02 52.50
N SER A 147 -5.53 -27.05 53.01
CA SER A 147 -6.56 -26.08 52.65
C SER A 147 -7.52 -25.80 53.80
N ALA A 148 -7.95 -24.55 53.94
CA ALA A 148 -8.98 -24.11 54.86
C ALA A 148 -9.97 -23.13 54.20
N ASN A 149 -11.13 -22.94 54.83
CA ASN A 149 -12.08 -21.88 54.50
C ASN A 149 -12.40 -21.07 55.77
N TYR A 150 -12.72 -19.79 55.67
CA TYR A 150 -13.23 -19.04 56.82
C TYR A 150 -14.68 -19.42 57.13
N LEU A 151 -15.50 -19.52 56.10
CA LEU A 151 -16.89 -19.91 56.23
C LEU A 151 -17.23 -20.98 55.20
N ARG A 152 -18.01 -21.97 55.63
CA ARG A 152 -18.71 -22.87 54.72
C ARG A 152 -20.20 -22.76 54.94
N ILE A 153 -20.97 -22.69 53.86
CA ILE A 153 -22.43 -22.69 53.86
C ILE A 153 -22.92 -23.90 53.04
N SER A 154 -23.72 -24.75 53.67
CA SER A 154 -24.37 -25.91 53.09
C SER A 154 -25.84 -25.97 53.52
N GLY A 155 -26.52 -27.07 53.23
CA GLY A 155 -27.93 -27.26 53.63
C GLY A 155 -28.92 -26.47 52.77
N THR A 156 -30.12 -26.20 53.28
CA THR A 156 -31.21 -25.58 52.50
C THR A 156 -31.74 -24.29 53.12
N ASN A 157 -31.98 -23.27 52.28
CA ASN A 157 -32.58 -21.99 52.64
C ASN A 157 -31.85 -21.25 53.78
N ASN A 158 -30.53 -21.36 53.84
CA ASN A 158 -29.74 -20.66 54.85
C ASN A 158 -29.36 -19.24 54.38
N GLU A 159 -29.41 -18.29 55.29
CA GLU A 159 -29.15 -16.87 55.04
C GLU A 159 -27.96 -16.37 55.87
N LEU A 160 -27.02 -15.69 55.23
CA LEU A 160 -25.97 -14.89 55.87
C LEU A 160 -26.26 -13.41 55.61
N ASN A 161 -26.47 -12.64 56.68
CA ASN A 161 -26.84 -11.24 56.59
C ASN A 161 -25.84 -10.34 57.33
N ASN A 162 -25.38 -9.27 56.68
CA ASN A 162 -24.53 -8.22 57.27
C ASN A 162 -23.27 -8.78 57.94
N ALA A 163 -22.48 -9.56 57.20
CA ALA A 163 -21.26 -10.19 57.71
C ALA A 163 -20.01 -9.42 57.28
N HIS A 164 -18.99 -9.34 58.13
CA HIS A 164 -17.65 -8.85 57.79
C HIS A 164 -16.63 -9.93 58.12
N ILE A 165 -15.92 -10.41 57.10
CA ILE A 165 -14.93 -11.48 57.23
C ILE A 165 -13.59 -10.96 56.74
N VAL A 166 -12.55 -11.08 57.57
CA VAL A 166 -11.17 -10.77 57.19
C VAL A 166 -10.37 -12.06 57.24
N THR A 167 -9.88 -12.52 56.10
CA THR A 167 -9.09 -13.75 56.03
C THR A 167 -7.63 -13.48 56.37
N ALA A 168 -6.97 -14.48 56.94
CA ALA A 168 -5.53 -14.57 57.15
C ALA A 168 -5.12 -16.05 57.25
N GLY A 169 -3.84 -16.33 57.05
CA GLY A 169 -3.26 -17.66 57.30
C GLY A 169 -3.23 -18.61 56.09
N SER A 170 -2.70 -18.15 54.97
CA SER A 170 -2.28 -18.96 53.81
C SER A 170 -0.78 -18.88 53.60
N ASN A 171 -0.18 -19.83 52.87
CA ASN A 171 1.23 -19.79 52.51
C ASN A 171 1.53 -20.45 51.15
N PRO A 172 2.32 -19.83 50.26
CA PRO A 172 2.75 -18.44 50.32
C PRO A 172 1.56 -17.48 50.07
N TYR A 173 1.75 -16.20 50.38
CA TYR A 173 0.83 -15.11 50.04
C TYR A 173 1.62 -13.97 49.41
N GLY A 174 1.06 -13.29 48.41
CA GLY A 174 1.71 -12.18 47.70
C GLY A 174 2.38 -12.53 46.37
N TYR A 175 2.37 -13.80 45.94
CA TYR A 175 2.93 -14.21 44.64
C TYR A 175 1.86 -14.65 43.62
N GLY A 176 0.59 -14.45 43.96
CA GLY A 176 -0.54 -14.95 43.18
C GLY A 176 -0.38 -16.43 42.85
N ASP A 177 -0.69 -16.79 41.60
CA ASP A 177 -0.53 -18.14 41.08
C ASP A 177 0.79 -18.39 40.33
N ALA A 178 1.75 -17.46 40.38
CA ALA A 178 3.00 -17.57 39.62
C ALA A 178 3.85 -18.80 40.00
N PHE A 179 3.82 -19.21 41.27
CA PHE A 179 4.49 -20.43 41.72
C PHE A 179 3.56 -21.66 41.76
N GLY A 180 2.32 -21.55 41.28
CA GLY A 180 1.34 -22.64 41.23
C GLY A 180 0.11 -22.44 42.11
N LYS A 181 -0.82 -23.41 42.05
CA LYS A 181 -2.12 -23.36 42.76
C LYS A 181 -2.34 -24.55 43.70
N GLY A 182 -1.30 -25.27 44.10
CA GLY A 182 -1.46 -26.53 44.84
C GLY A 182 -0.19 -27.04 45.51
N ALA A 183 -0.20 -28.32 45.92
CA ALA A 183 0.95 -28.97 46.53
C ALA A 183 1.98 -29.43 45.47
N PRO A 184 3.29 -29.40 45.76
CA PRO A 184 4.30 -30.01 44.90
C PRO A 184 4.22 -31.54 45.04
N PRO A 185 4.60 -32.34 44.04
CA PRO A 185 4.59 -33.79 44.09
C PRO A 185 5.80 -34.25 44.91
N ALA A 186 5.67 -35.35 45.65
CA ALA A 186 6.79 -35.90 46.40
C ALA A 186 7.83 -36.55 45.46
N GLY A 187 9.06 -36.01 45.44
CA GLY A 187 10.26 -36.74 45.01
C GLY A 187 10.58 -36.79 43.51
N ARG A 188 10.48 -35.68 42.76
CA ARG A 188 10.98 -35.60 41.38
C ARG A 188 11.91 -34.40 41.17
N ASP A 189 13.01 -34.61 40.46
CA ASP A 189 13.71 -33.58 39.67
C ASP A 189 12.91 -33.41 38.36
N LEU A 190 12.28 -32.26 38.12
CA LEU A 190 11.54 -31.97 36.88
C LEU A 190 12.21 -30.83 36.11
N PRO A 191 12.41 -30.96 34.78
CA PRO A 191 12.82 -29.85 33.92
C PRO A 191 11.64 -28.88 33.64
N PRO A 192 11.90 -27.65 33.16
CA PRO A 192 10.86 -26.66 32.91
C PRO A 192 9.92 -27.11 31.78
N GLY A 193 8.61 -27.07 32.01
CA GLY A 193 7.59 -27.13 30.94
C GLY A 193 6.53 -28.23 31.01
N GLU A 194 6.56 -29.18 31.95
CA GLU A 194 5.49 -30.18 32.10
C GLU A 194 4.48 -29.83 33.20
N GLY A 195 3.55 -28.91 32.88
CA GLY A 195 2.16 -28.90 33.35
C GLY A 195 1.85 -28.86 34.85
N GLY A 196 1.65 -27.65 35.39
CA GLY A 196 0.67 -27.38 36.46
C GLY A 196 1.07 -27.80 37.88
N VAL A 197 2.33 -28.14 38.09
CA VAL A 197 2.87 -28.57 39.38
C VAL A 197 3.51 -27.38 40.08
N ALA A 198 3.03 -27.03 41.29
CA ALA A 198 3.48 -25.83 42.00
C ALA A 198 4.99 -25.89 42.36
N PHE A 199 5.74 -24.84 42.01
CA PHE A 199 7.14 -24.63 42.42
C PHE A 199 7.25 -24.41 43.93
N ILE A 200 6.23 -23.75 44.51
CA ILE A 200 6.07 -23.60 45.96
C ILE A 200 4.72 -24.20 46.34
N GLY A 201 4.68 -25.02 47.39
CA GLY A 201 3.43 -25.59 47.87
C GLY A 201 2.49 -24.52 48.41
N HIS A 202 1.29 -24.43 47.84
CA HIS A 202 0.25 -23.50 48.28
C HIS A 202 -0.67 -24.17 49.30
N ASN A 203 -0.59 -23.69 50.53
CA ASN A 203 -1.53 -23.92 51.61
C ASN A 203 -2.62 -22.86 51.55
N LYS A 204 -3.71 -23.19 50.87
CA LYS A 204 -4.79 -22.26 50.58
C LYS A 204 -5.65 -21.98 51.79
N THR A 205 -6.13 -20.75 51.88
CA THR A 205 -7.19 -20.37 52.81
C THR A 205 -8.17 -19.47 52.07
N SER A 206 -9.37 -19.99 51.80
CA SER A 206 -10.43 -19.27 51.07
C SER A 206 -11.40 -18.57 52.02
N GLY A 207 -12.19 -17.63 51.51
CA GLY A 207 -13.22 -16.92 52.26
C GLY A 207 -14.44 -17.80 52.56
N VAL A 208 -15.37 -17.86 51.60
CA VAL A 208 -16.68 -18.51 51.74
C VAL A 208 -16.87 -19.62 50.71
N LEU A 209 -16.99 -20.85 51.20
CA LEU A 209 -17.35 -22.03 50.40
C LEU A 209 -18.85 -22.29 50.48
N ILE A 210 -19.54 -22.34 49.35
CA ILE A 210 -20.91 -22.85 49.25
C ILE A 210 -20.87 -24.21 48.57
N ASN A 211 -21.24 -25.27 49.29
CA ASN A 211 -21.22 -26.61 48.70
C ASN A 211 -22.21 -27.58 49.36
N GLY A 212 -22.43 -28.72 48.72
CA GLY A 212 -23.15 -29.85 49.30
C GLY A 212 -22.46 -30.53 50.48
N SER A 213 -23.06 -31.60 51.02
CA SER A 213 -22.49 -32.38 52.13
C SER A 213 -21.13 -33.01 51.76
N ASP A 214 -20.25 -33.18 52.76
CA ASP A 214 -18.86 -33.61 52.60
C ASP A 214 -18.69 -34.83 51.68
N GLY A 215 -17.97 -34.66 50.55
CA GLY A 215 -17.44 -35.79 49.78
C GLY A 215 -17.79 -35.88 48.30
N GLY A 216 -18.24 -34.80 47.64
CA GLY A 216 -18.22 -34.70 46.18
C GLY A 216 -19.07 -35.72 45.40
N ASN A 217 -19.94 -36.50 46.06
CA ASN A 217 -20.79 -37.45 45.35
C ASN A 217 -22.26 -37.35 45.83
N ALA A 218 -23.08 -36.85 44.91
CA ALA A 218 -24.55 -36.86 44.82
C ALA A 218 -25.35 -37.33 46.06
N SER A 219 -25.85 -36.40 46.88
CA SER A 219 -27.21 -36.48 47.48
C SER A 219 -27.62 -35.31 48.40
N GLY A 220 -26.78 -34.32 48.68
CA GLY A 220 -27.18 -33.11 49.42
C GLY A 220 -26.65 -31.84 48.78
N PHE A 221 -27.45 -31.13 48.00
CA PHE A 221 -27.08 -29.85 47.39
C PHE A 221 -27.28 -28.71 48.40
N ALA A 222 -26.33 -27.77 48.46
CA ALA A 222 -26.64 -26.46 49.03
C ALA A 222 -27.71 -25.82 48.13
N SER A 223 -28.87 -25.46 48.67
CA SER A 223 -29.98 -24.95 47.85
C SER A 223 -30.69 -23.79 48.51
N GLY A 224 -30.97 -22.73 47.75
CA GLY A 224 -31.65 -21.54 48.26
C GLY A 224 -30.80 -20.72 49.23
N ILE A 225 -29.47 -20.76 49.08
CA ILE A 225 -28.56 -20.01 49.95
C ILE A 225 -28.60 -18.53 49.59
N LYS A 226 -28.69 -17.65 50.60
CA LYS A 226 -28.70 -16.20 50.41
C LYS A 226 -27.59 -15.56 51.22
N ILE A 227 -26.78 -14.75 50.56
CA ILE A 227 -25.78 -13.87 51.17
C ILE A 227 -26.21 -12.44 50.87
N ASN A 228 -26.39 -11.63 51.91
CA ASN A 228 -26.80 -10.24 51.76
C ASN A 228 -26.01 -9.34 52.72
N GLY A 229 -25.23 -8.38 52.22
CA GLY A 229 -24.39 -7.55 53.07
C GLY A 229 -23.10 -8.24 53.54
N LEU A 230 -22.43 -9.04 52.70
CA LEU A 230 -21.11 -9.59 53.03
C LEU A 230 -20.02 -8.59 52.63
N ASP A 231 -19.15 -8.24 53.57
CA ASP A 231 -17.89 -7.56 53.32
C ASP A 231 -16.75 -8.55 53.56
N LEU A 232 -15.98 -8.90 52.52
CA LEU A 232 -14.94 -9.94 52.58
C LEU A 232 -13.58 -9.37 52.17
N ASP A 233 -12.71 -9.20 53.15
CA ASP A 233 -11.31 -8.81 52.95
C ASP A 233 -10.43 -10.07 52.82
N MET A 234 -9.87 -10.28 51.63
CA MET A 234 -9.03 -11.41 51.28
C MET A 234 -7.54 -11.10 51.47
N ASN A 235 -7.01 -11.40 52.66
CA ASN A 235 -5.54 -11.36 52.91
C ASN A 235 -4.91 -12.76 52.84
N THR A 236 -5.44 -13.60 51.95
CA THR A 236 -5.00 -14.98 51.75
C THR A 236 -5.01 -15.39 50.29
N PHE A 237 -4.16 -16.35 49.94
CA PHE A 237 -4.26 -17.05 48.67
C PHE A 237 -5.36 -18.12 48.74
N GLY A 238 -6.42 -17.88 47.98
CA GLY A 238 -7.64 -18.69 47.91
C GLY A 238 -8.77 -17.91 47.24
N HIS A 239 -9.93 -18.54 47.06
CA HIS A 239 -11.10 -17.89 46.47
C HIS A 239 -11.83 -17.03 47.51
N GLY A 240 -12.48 -15.95 47.04
CA GLY A 240 -13.38 -15.12 47.85
C GLY A 240 -14.64 -15.88 48.24
N VAL A 241 -15.66 -15.85 47.38
CA VAL A 241 -16.88 -16.68 47.48
C VAL A 241 -16.87 -17.69 46.35
N PHE A 242 -16.99 -18.98 46.65
CA PHE A 242 -16.99 -20.01 45.62
C PHE A 242 -18.02 -21.11 45.83
N VAL A 243 -18.65 -21.55 44.74
CA VAL A 243 -19.76 -22.49 44.75
C VAL A 243 -19.35 -23.82 44.10
N GLN A 244 -19.53 -24.92 44.83
CA GLN A 244 -19.24 -26.29 44.40
C GLN A 244 -20.48 -27.18 44.60
N GLY A 245 -21.31 -27.32 43.57
CA GLY A 245 -22.54 -28.14 43.61
C GLY A 245 -23.66 -27.52 44.43
N GLY A 246 -24.01 -26.26 44.15
CA GLY A 246 -25.11 -25.53 44.81
C GLY A 246 -26.15 -25.01 43.82
N ASN A 247 -27.42 -24.91 44.25
CA ASN A 247 -28.52 -24.45 43.41
C ASN A 247 -29.24 -23.23 44.00
N ASN A 248 -29.74 -22.34 43.14
CA ASN A 248 -30.50 -21.15 43.51
C ASN A 248 -29.78 -20.31 44.58
N ILE A 249 -28.59 -19.82 44.23
CA ILE A 249 -27.77 -19.01 45.14
C ILE A 249 -28.01 -17.53 44.86
N GLU A 250 -28.18 -16.73 45.90
CA GLU A 250 -28.30 -15.28 45.81
C GLU A 250 -27.16 -14.60 46.59
N ILE A 251 -26.43 -13.71 45.95
CA ILE A 251 -25.40 -12.86 46.57
C ILE A 251 -25.74 -11.40 46.29
N ARG A 252 -25.99 -10.62 47.33
CA ARG A 252 -26.52 -9.26 47.21
C ARG A 252 -25.78 -8.28 48.10
N ASN A 253 -25.65 -7.03 47.67
CA ASN A 253 -25.16 -5.91 48.48
C ASN A 253 -23.82 -6.24 49.18
N SER A 254 -22.87 -6.81 48.46
CA SER A 254 -21.66 -7.42 49.05
C SER A 254 -20.39 -6.94 48.37
N SER A 255 -19.25 -7.01 49.07
CA SER A 255 -17.91 -6.68 48.58
C SER A 255 -16.94 -7.84 48.80
N VAL A 256 -16.05 -8.07 47.83
CA VAL A 256 -14.90 -8.99 47.94
C VAL A 256 -13.65 -8.25 47.51
N THR A 257 -12.71 -8.04 48.44
CA THR A 257 -11.53 -7.19 48.21
C THR A 257 -10.24 -7.96 48.47
N GLY A 258 -9.40 -8.08 47.45
CA GLY A 258 -8.05 -8.64 47.52
C GLY A 258 -6.95 -7.58 47.63
N GLN A 259 -5.70 -8.03 47.56
CA GLN A 259 -4.52 -7.18 47.52
C GLN A 259 -3.68 -7.48 46.28
N LEU A 260 -3.10 -6.43 45.69
CA LEU A 260 -2.15 -6.55 44.58
C LEU A 260 -0.71 -6.48 45.07
N PHE A 261 0.17 -7.19 44.38
CA PHE A 261 1.60 -7.31 44.65
C PHE A 261 2.40 -7.06 43.38
N SER A 262 3.68 -6.71 43.52
CA SER A 262 4.54 -6.46 42.36
C SER A 262 5.06 -7.77 41.77
N SER A 263 5.01 -7.91 40.45
CA SER A 263 5.68 -9.02 39.77
C SER A 263 7.19 -9.05 40.01
N ASN A 264 7.81 -7.91 40.33
CA ASN A 264 9.22 -7.84 40.69
C ASN A 264 9.53 -8.64 41.96
N ASP A 265 8.58 -8.77 42.88
CA ASP A 265 8.77 -9.58 44.09
C ASP A 265 8.83 -11.07 43.75
N VAL A 266 8.06 -11.49 42.74
CA VAL A 266 8.15 -12.85 42.20
C VAL A 266 9.47 -13.05 41.46
N ILE A 267 9.84 -12.12 40.58
CA ILE A 267 11.07 -12.19 39.78
C ILE A 267 12.30 -12.27 40.69
N ASN A 268 12.36 -11.46 41.75
CA ASN A 268 13.49 -11.43 42.68
C ASN A 268 13.53 -12.64 43.65
N ASN A 269 12.49 -13.48 43.66
CA ASN A 269 12.44 -14.63 44.54
C ASN A 269 13.51 -15.69 44.13
N PRO A 270 14.25 -16.30 45.07
CA PRO A 270 15.24 -17.32 44.76
C PRO A 270 14.70 -18.49 43.92
N VAL A 271 13.44 -18.88 44.14
CA VAL A 271 12.79 -19.96 43.36
C VAL A 271 12.60 -19.54 41.91
N TYR A 272 12.18 -18.30 41.64
CA TYR A 272 12.08 -17.80 40.28
C TYR A 272 13.47 -17.68 39.64
N GLN A 273 14.47 -17.18 40.36
CA GLN A 273 15.85 -17.06 39.88
C GLN A 273 16.50 -18.41 39.55
N GLU A 274 16.07 -19.50 40.20
CA GLU A 274 16.50 -20.87 39.89
C GLU A 274 15.94 -21.36 38.54
N TYR A 275 14.65 -21.10 38.27
CA TYR A 275 13.97 -21.63 37.08
C TYR A 275 13.96 -20.68 35.87
N GLY A 276 14.10 -19.37 36.09
CA GLY A 276 14.06 -18.33 35.04
C GLY A 276 12.69 -18.06 34.41
N VAL A 277 11.69 -18.87 34.74
CA VAL A 277 10.30 -18.79 34.28
C VAL A 277 9.39 -19.13 35.46
N ASN A 278 8.11 -18.82 35.37
CA ASN A 278 7.15 -19.21 36.39
C ASN A 278 6.57 -20.62 36.14
N VAL A 279 5.59 -21.03 36.95
CA VAL A 279 5.05 -22.39 36.97
C VAL A 279 4.44 -22.86 35.65
N TYR A 280 4.06 -21.96 34.76
CA TYR A 280 3.56 -22.34 33.44
C TYR A 280 4.49 -22.00 32.26
N GLY A 281 5.77 -21.77 32.58
CA GLY A 281 6.87 -21.83 31.61
C GLY A 281 7.06 -20.57 30.78
N GLN A 282 6.54 -19.43 31.22
CA GLN A 282 6.80 -18.14 30.57
C GLN A 282 7.62 -17.25 31.50
N GLU A 283 8.42 -16.39 30.89
CA GLU A 283 9.11 -15.30 31.56
C GLU A 283 8.07 -14.30 32.07
N MET A 284 8.25 -13.84 33.31
CA MET A 284 7.41 -12.81 33.90
C MET A 284 7.89 -11.42 33.53
N PHE A 285 6.92 -10.58 33.18
CA PHE A 285 7.19 -9.17 32.94
C PHE A 285 7.44 -8.44 34.26
N PRO A 286 8.48 -7.59 34.35
CA PRO A 286 8.65 -6.70 35.49
C PRO A 286 7.52 -5.68 35.55
N ASP A 287 7.33 -5.03 36.69
CA ASP A 287 6.45 -3.86 36.85
C ASP A 287 4.97 -4.09 36.47
N ILE A 288 4.45 -5.31 36.61
CA ILE A 288 3.00 -5.58 36.56
C ILE A 288 2.48 -5.87 37.97
N LEU A 289 1.19 -5.61 38.19
CA LEU A 289 0.52 -5.96 39.44
C LEU A 289 -0.12 -7.33 39.31
N ILE A 290 0.05 -8.16 40.33
CA ILE A 290 -0.54 -9.49 40.44
C ILE A 290 -1.41 -9.59 41.69
N SER A 291 -2.56 -10.24 41.59
CA SER A 291 -3.42 -10.51 42.73
C SER A 291 -2.77 -11.50 43.68
N GLY A 292 -2.79 -11.20 44.98
CA GLY A 292 -2.40 -12.13 46.03
C GLY A 292 -3.44 -13.22 46.31
N SER A 293 -4.65 -13.09 45.77
CA SER A 293 -5.77 -14.01 45.95
C SER A 293 -6.20 -14.63 44.62
N GLU A 294 -6.97 -15.72 44.68
CA GLU A 294 -7.57 -16.30 43.48
C GLU A 294 -8.83 -15.50 43.11
N ASP A 295 -9.89 -16.19 42.73
CA ASP A 295 -11.07 -15.57 42.11
C ASP A 295 -12.02 -15.02 43.18
N GLY A 296 -12.60 -13.84 42.93
CA GLY A 296 -13.50 -13.14 43.84
C GLY A 296 -14.81 -13.88 44.02
N ILE A 297 -15.59 -14.06 42.95
CA ILE A 297 -16.77 -14.92 42.95
C ILE A 297 -16.59 -16.02 41.91
N ARG A 298 -16.62 -17.28 42.35
CA ARG A 298 -16.35 -18.44 41.49
C ARG A 298 -17.42 -19.51 41.51
N TYR A 299 -17.78 -19.99 40.33
CA TYR A 299 -18.58 -21.20 40.16
C TYR A 299 -17.72 -22.38 39.69
N TYR A 300 -17.98 -23.55 40.29
CA TYR A 300 -17.40 -24.84 39.92
C TYR A 300 -18.48 -25.87 39.55
N GLY A 301 -18.10 -26.75 38.63
CA GLY A 301 -18.87 -27.90 38.17
C GLY A 301 -18.19 -28.48 36.94
N ASP A 302 -18.05 -29.80 36.89
CA ASP A 302 -17.54 -30.51 35.71
C ASP A 302 -18.52 -31.61 35.24
N GLY A 303 -19.63 -31.80 35.97
CA GLY A 303 -20.66 -32.80 35.70
C GLY A 303 -20.23 -34.25 35.98
N THR A 304 -18.97 -34.48 36.39
CA THR A 304 -18.40 -35.82 36.56
C THR A 304 -17.91 -36.06 37.99
N ASN A 305 -17.04 -35.20 38.50
CA ASN A 305 -16.50 -35.26 39.87
C ASN A 305 -17.14 -34.20 40.78
N LEU A 306 -17.69 -33.14 40.20
CA LEU A 306 -18.43 -32.08 40.87
C LEU A 306 -19.70 -31.78 40.06
N ALA A 307 -20.86 -31.94 40.71
CA ALA A 307 -22.14 -31.64 40.10
C ALA A 307 -22.20 -30.18 39.62
N TRP A 308 -22.93 -29.95 38.52
CA TRP A 308 -23.21 -28.60 38.05
C TRP A 308 -23.98 -27.81 39.11
N SER A 309 -23.65 -26.53 39.23
CA SER A 309 -24.36 -25.59 40.08
C SER A 309 -25.35 -24.80 39.21
N GLU A 310 -26.64 -24.82 39.56
CA GLU A 310 -27.70 -24.22 38.75
C GLU A 310 -28.38 -23.04 39.46
N GLY A 311 -28.54 -21.90 38.78
CA GLY A 311 -29.25 -20.76 39.34
C GLY A 311 -28.36 -19.87 40.22
N LEU A 312 -28.10 -18.65 39.74
CA LEU A 312 -27.31 -17.64 40.43
C LEU A 312 -27.91 -16.25 40.21
N VAL A 313 -28.06 -15.50 41.30
CA VAL A 313 -28.36 -14.06 41.26
C VAL A 313 -27.27 -13.29 41.99
N ILE A 314 -26.60 -12.40 41.29
CA ILE A 314 -25.66 -11.41 41.83
C ILE A 314 -26.28 -10.04 41.65
N GLU A 315 -26.49 -9.30 42.74
CA GLU A 315 -27.04 -7.94 42.67
C GLU A 315 -26.30 -6.97 43.59
N ASN A 316 -25.83 -5.85 43.05
CA ASN A 316 -25.12 -4.83 43.84
C ASN A 316 -23.89 -5.43 44.54
N VAL A 317 -22.97 -6.00 43.75
CA VAL A 317 -21.77 -6.67 44.27
C VAL A 317 -20.52 -6.07 43.64
N GLU A 318 -19.53 -5.76 44.49
CA GLU A 318 -18.24 -5.23 44.07
C GLU A 318 -17.13 -6.26 44.33
N VAL A 319 -16.26 -6.46 43.34
CA VAL A 319 -15.06 -7.30 43.45
C VAL A 319 -13.84 -6.50 43.03
N THR A 320 -12.84 -6.45 43.91
CA THR A 320 -11.67 -5.59 43.71
C THR A 320 -10.37 -6.34 43.95
N ASN A 321 -9.37 -6.12 43.09
CA ASN A 321 -8.00 -6.63 43.26
C ASN A 321 -7.90 -8.16 43.43
N MET A 322 -8.80 -8.89 42.78
CA MET A 322 -8.80 -10.35 42.71
C MET A 322 -8.23 -10.81 41.36
N ARG A 323 -7.86 -12.08 41.26
CA ARG A 323 -7.36 -12.66 40.00
C ARG A 323 -8.44 -12.63 38.92
N GLU A 324 -9.59 -13.21 39.24
CA GLU A 324 -10.80 -13.12 38.40
C GLU A 324 -11.89 -12.47 39.26
N GLY A 325 -12.51 -11.40 38.79
CA GLY A 325 -13.58 -10.72 39.52
C GLY A 325 -14.80 -11.64 39.67
N PHE A 326 -15.45 -11.93 38.55
CA PHE A 326 -16.60 -12.82 38.45
C PHE A 326 -16.31 -14.01 37.53
N SER A 327 -15.83 -15.13 38.09
CA SER A 327 -15.55 -16.39 37.39
C SER A 327 -16.79 -17.29 37.33
N LEU A 328 -17.67 -17.08 36.37
CA LEU A 328 -18.98 -17.75 36.26
C LEU A 328 -19.04 -18.87 35.22
N ILE A 329 -17.91 -19.23 34.62
CA ILE A 329 -17.80 -20.22 33.52
C ILE A 329 -18.55 -21.55 33.75
N ALA A 330 -18.62 -22.04 34.98
CA ALA A 330 -19.29 -23.30 35.33
C ALA A 330 -20.73 -23.12 35.84
N ALA A 331 -21.23 -21.89 35.92
CA ALA A 331 -22.61 -21.60 36.27
C ALA A 331 -23.55 -22.06 35.14
N ARG A 332 -24.69 -22.63 35.51
CA ARG A 332 -25.71 -23.15 34.59
C ARG A 332 -27.09 -22.66 35.03
N GLY A 333 -28.09 -22.83 34.16
CA GLY A 333 -29.45 -22.38 34.42
C GLY A 333 -29.56 -20.86 34.36
N GLU A 334 -30.49 -20.28 35.12
CA GLU A 334 -30.70 -18.83 35.17
C GLU A 334 -29.57 -18.16 35.96
N VAL A 335 -28.67 -17.46 35.26
CA VAL A 335 -27.54 -16.73 35.85
C VAL A 335 -27.72 -15.24 35.55
N THR A 336 -27.94 -14.43 36.58
CA THR A 336 -28.14 -12.98 36.46
C THR A 336 -27.12 -12.22 37.29
N VAL A 337 -26.50 -11.23 36.68
CA VAL A 337 -25.59 -10.27 37.31
C VAL A 337 -26.12 -8.87 37.03
N ASN A 338 -26.49 -8.14 38.07
CA ASN A 338 -27.05 -6.80 37.92
C ASN A 338 -26.37 -5.83 38.87
N ASN A 339 -25.98 -4.66 38.36
CA ASN A 339 -25.31 -3.63 39.16
C ASN A 339 -24.06 -4.16 39.86
N ALA A 340 -23.23 -4.92 39.14
CA ALA A 340 -21.96 -5.44 39.65
C ALA A 340 -20.78 -4.56 39.22
N SER A 341 -19.72 -4.53 40.03
CA SER A 341 -18.51 -3.75 39.75
C SER A 341 -17.24 -4.58 39.89
N ALA A 342 -16.32 -4.49 38.92
CA ALA A 342 -15.05 -5.21 38.91
C ALA A 342 -13.87 -4.23 38.73
N TYR A 343 -13.08 -3.98 39.79
CA TYR A 343 -11.99 -3.00 39.77
C TYR A 343 -10.61 -3.60 40.07
N GLY A 344 -9.59 -3.21 39.31
CA GLY A 344 -8.20 -3.62 39.54
C GLY A 344 -7.97 -5.14 39.47
N ASN A 345 -8.92 -5.91 38.95
CA ASN A 345 -8.81 -7.36 38.81
C ASN A 345 -7.94 -7.71 37.60
N GLU A 346 -7.30 -8.88 37.60
CA GLU A 346 -6.56 -9.37 36.42
C GLU A 346 -7.51 -9.83 35.29
N THR A 347 -8.78 -10.07 35.61
CA THR A 347 -9.89 -10.21 34.67
C THR A 347 -11.18 -9.78 35.35
N GLY A 348 -12.01 -8.98 34.68
CA GLY A 348 -13.26 -8.46 35.24
C GLY A 348 -14.37 -9.51 35.33
N PHE A 349 -15.01 -9.80 34.20
CA PHE A 349 -16.17 -10.68 34.08
C PHE A 349 -15.86 -11.87 33.16
N GLU A 350 -16.05 -13.08 33.67
CA GLU A 350 -16.00 -14.33 32.89
C GLU A 350 -17.39 -15.02 32.93
N PRO A 351 -18.23 -14.83 31.90
CA PRO A 351 -19.58 -15.38 31.90
C PRO A 351 -19.61 -16.91 31.73
N GLY A 352 -20.68 -17.52 32.22
CA GLY A 352 -21.06 -18.91 31.90
C GLY A 352 -22.19 -18.96 30.88
N LEU A 353 -22.61 -20.18 30.51
CA LEU A 353 -23.74 -20.43 29.61
C LEU A 353 -25.01 -19.67 30.04
N GLY A 354 -25.66 -18.97 29.10
CA GLY A 354 -26.93 -18.28 29.35
C GLY A 354 -26.87 -17.10 30.33
N THR A 355 -25.67 -16.61 30.66
CA THR A 355 -25.50 -15.52 31.63
C THR A 355 -26.07 -14.20 31.09
N VAL A 356 -26.83 -13.51 31.95
CA VAL A 356 -27.30 -12.15 31.70
C VAL A 356 -26.58 -11.17 32.63
N ILE A 357 -25.86 -10.20 32.07
CA ILE A 357 -25.18 -9.13 32.82
C ILE A 357 -25.78 -7.79 32.41
N THR A 358 -26.20 -6.98 33.40
CA THR A 358 -26.81 -5.65 33.17
C THR A 358 -26.35 -4.64 34.20
N ASN A 359 -26.38 -3.35 33.84
CA ASN A 359 -26.01 -2.21 34.71
C ASN A 359 -24.64 -2.40 35.41
N SER A 360 -23.73 -3.16 34.83
CA SER A 360 -22.47 -3.54 35.48
C SER A 360 -21.31 -2.80 34.85
N ARG A 361 -20.21 -2.66 35.59
CA ARG A 361 -19.07 -1.85 35.15
C ARG A 361 -17.74 -2.37 35.67
N GLY A 362 -16.65 -1.97 35.06
CA GLY A 362 -15.32 -2.31 35.55
C GLY A 362 -14.21 -1.65 34.73
N ASP A 363 -12.98 -1.88 35.15
CA ASP A 363 -11.78 -1.32 34.51
C ASP A 363 -10.94 -2.38 33.77
N VAL A 364 -9.90 -1.92 33.08
CA VAL A 364 -8.94 -2.76 32.35
C VAL A 364 -7.52 -2.63 32.90
N THR A 365 -7.36 -2.18 34.13
CA THR A 365 -6.05 -1.76 34.69
C THR A 365 -5.02 -2.90 34.64
N ASN A 366 -5.44 -4.11 35.01
CA ASN A 366 -4.58 -5.28 35.16
C ASN A 366 -4.95 -6.45 34.23
N GLY A 367 -5.91 -6.26 33.33
CA GLY A 367 -6.35 -7.26 32.35
C GLY A 367 -7.72 -6.94 31.75
N PRO A 368 -8.30 -7.86 30.95
CA PRO A 368 -9.52 -7.56 30.19
C PRO A 368 -10.75 -7.41 31.10
N LEU A 369 -11.65 -6.50 30.70
CA LEU A 369 -12.93 -6.28 31.36
C LEU A 369 -13.85 -7.49 31.20
N LEU A 370 -13.88 -8.08 30.00
CA LEU A 370 -14.74 -9.21 29.65
C LEU A 370 -13.94 -10.31 28.97
N TYR A 371 -14.04 -11.54 29.48
CA TYR A 371 -13.29 -12.67 28.95
C TYR A 371 -14.12 -13.95 28.84
N TYR A 372 -14.41 -14.34 27.61
CA TYR A 372 -14.97 -15.64 27.27
C TYR A 372 -13.85 -16.67 27.17
N ARG A 373 -13.54 -17.30 28.31
CA ARG A 373 -12.48 -18.32 28.43
C ARG A 373 -12.67 -19.55 27.55
N GLN A 374 -13.89 -19.86 27.13
CA GLN A 374 -14.21 -21.06 26.35
C GLN A 374 -15.05 -20.70 25.13
N GLY A 375 -14.84 -21.41 24.03
CA GLY A 375 -15.61 -21.23 22.79
C GLY A 375 -17.01 -21.85 22.78
N TYR A 376 -17.49 -22.38 23.90
CA TYR A 376 -18.84 -22.96 24.02
C TYR A 376 -19.70 -22.18 25.02
N VAL A 377 -19.31 -20.96 25.38
CA VAL A 377 -20.15 -20.09 26.22
C VAL A 377 -21.17 -19.43 25.31
N ASP A 378 -22.37 -20.01 25.24
CA ASP A 378 -23.43 -19.64 24.31
C ASP A 378 -24.62 -18.94 25.01
N ASP A 379 -25.45 -18.28 24.20
CA ASP A 379 -26.74 -17.68 24.55
C ASP A 379 -26.67 -16.62 25.69
N THR A 380 -25.57 -15.86 25.77
CA THR A 380 -25.40 -14.80 26.77
C THR A 380 -25.95 -13.45 26.31
N ASN A 381 -26.32 -12.58 27.26
CA ASN A 381 -26.70 -11.19 27.00
C ASN A 381 -26.02 -10.26 28.02
N ILE A 382 -25.06 -9.46 27.56
CA ILE A 382 -24.13 -8.72 28.41
C ILE A 382 -24.14 -7.24 28.06
N GLU A 383 -24.33 -6.41 29.08
CA GLU A 383 -24.17 -4.96 29.04
C GLU A 383 -23.20 -4.54 30.15
N ILE A 384 -22.04 -4.02 29.77
CA ILE A 384 -20.99 -3.58 30.70
C ILE A 384 -20.43 -2.21 30.26
N GLU A 385 -20.24 -1.32 31.24
CA GLU A 385 -19.58 -0.02 31.06
C GLU A 385 -18.10 -0.11 31.47
N LEU A 386 -17.20 0.29 30.57
CA LEU A 386 -15.78 0.47 30.84
C LEU A 386 -15.55 1.80 31.56
N VAL A 387 -15.06 1.71 32.79
CA VAL A 387 -14.83 2.84 33.72
C VAL A 387 -13.48 2.67 34.42
N GLY A 388 -13.10 3.63 35.26
CA GLY A 388 -11.96 3.48 36.17
C GLY A 388 -10.61 3.73 35.50
N ASP A 389 -9.56 3.10 36.04
CA ASP A 389 -8.18 3.32 35.59
C ASP A 389 -7.85 2.50 34.32
N VAL A 390 -6.86 2.98 33.58
CA VAL A 390 -6.38 2.38 32.33
C VAL A 390 -5.02 1.68 32.54
N PRO A 391 -4.57 0.83 31.61
CA PRO A 391 -3.26 0.19 31.72
C PRO A 391 -2.15 1.25 31.78
N GLN A 392 -1.05 0.97 32.50
CA GLN A 392 0.10 1.89 32.53
C GLN A 392 0.75 2.02 31.13
N VAL A 393 1.27 3.21 30.81
CA VAL A 393 1.92 3.51 29.52
C VAL A 393 2.96 2.46 29.15
N GLY A 394 2.83 1.85 27.96
CA GLY A 394 3.70 0.76 27.48
C GLY A 394 3.24 -0.65 27.84
N ARG A 395 2.06 -0.79 28.48
CA ARG A 395 1.32 -2.04 28.67
C ARG A 395 0.03 -1.97 27.88
N THR A 396 -0.34 -3.05 27.20
CA THR A 396 -1.52 -3.08 26.34
C THR A 396 -2.41 -4.26 26.75
N TRP A 397 -3.64 -3.94 27.17
CA TRP A 397 -4.69 -4.92 27.44
C TRP A 397 -5.83 -4.65 26.48
N ASP A 398 -6.30 -5.69 25.80
CA ASP A 398 -7.56 -5.60 25.07
C ASP A 398 -8.72 -5.45 26.05
N VAL A 399 -9.74 -4.70 25.64
CA VAL A 399 -10.93 -4.43 26.46
C VAL A 399 -11.71 -5.71 26.71
N ALA A 400 -11.90 -6.53 25.67
CA ALA A 400 -12.72 -7.73 25.75
C ALA A 400 -12.29 -8.83 24.77
N TYR A 401 -12.58 -10.07 25.16
CA TYR A 401 -12.47 -11.27 24.33
C TYR A 401 -13.81 -12.01 24.33
N ILE A 402 -14.50 -12.02 23.20
CA ILE A 402 -15.87 -12.50 23.04
C ILE A 402 -15.86 -13.74 22.13
N ASN A 403 -16.44 -14.85 22.59
CA ASN A 403 -16.45 -16.14 21.91
C ASN A 403 -17.78 -16.87 22.13
N GLY A 404 -17.98 -18.02 21.47
CA GLY A 404 -19.19 -18.82 21.58
C GLY A 404 -20.30 -18.41 20.60
N THR A 405 -21.49 -18.96 20.80
CA THR A 405 -22.59 -18.88 19.84
C THR A 405 -23.76 -18.05 20.36
N ASN A 406 -24.41 -17.27 19.50
CA ASN A 406 -25.62 -16.49 19.83
C ASN A 406 -25.46 -15.51 21.01
N ASN A 407 -24.26 -14.99 21.22
CA ASN A 407 -23.98 -14.04 22.30
C ASN A 407 -24.28 -12.61 21.88
N VAL A 408 -24.90 -11.84 22.77
CA VAL A 408 -25.14 -10.41 22.58
C VAL A 408 -24.34 -9.63 23.61
N VAL A 409 -23.44 -8.76 23.15
CA VAL A 409 -22.56 -7.98 24.01
C VAL A 409 -22.66 -6.50 23.64
N THR A 410 -22.94 -5.65 24.63
CA THR A 410 -22.89 -4.20 24.51
C THR A 410 -21.84 -3.66 25.48
N LEU A 411 -20.85 -2.97 24.94
CA LEU A 411 -19.78 -2.32 25.69
C LEU A 411 -19.92 -0.81 25.53
N THR A 412 -20.06 -0.10 26.65
CA THR A 412 -20.04 1.38 26.70
C THR A 412 -18.80 1.83 27.45
N SER A 413 -18.48 3.12 27.40
CA SER A 413 -17.34 3.66 28.17
C SER A 413 -17.56 5.10 28.61
N ASP A 414 -17.12 5.41 29.83
CA ASP A 414 -17.02 6.77 30.40
C ASP A 414 -15.56 7.27 30.46
N ILE A 415 -14.61 6.48 29.95
CA ILE A 415 -13.21 6.91 29.83
C ILE A 415 -12.95 7.48 28.44
N ASP A 416 -12.05 8.46 28.37
CA ASP A 416 -11.57 9.00 27.09
C ASP A 416 -10.78 7.90 26.34
N PRO A 417 -11.17 7.52 25.10
CA PRO A 417 -10.50 6.46 24.36
C PRO A 417 -9.01 6.73 24.12
N ASP A 418 -8.58 8.00 24.10
CA ASP A 418 -7.17 8.38 23.92
C ASP A 418 -6.29 8.02 25.15
N LEU A 419 -6.90 7.65 26.28
CA LEU A 419 -6.19 7.16 27.46
C LEU A 419 -5.83 5.66 27.34
N LEU A 420 -6.48 4.92 26.44
CA LEU A 420 -6.12 3.54 26.15
C LEU A 420 -5.01 3.50 25.07
N PRO A 421 -4.14 2.48 25.11
CA PRO A 421 -3.22 2.23 24.00
C PRO A 421 -3.96 2.04 22.68
N ALA A 422 -3.38 2.53 21.58
CA ALA A 422 -4.01 2.48 20.25
C ALA A 422 -4.26 1.04 19.73
N ASP A 423 -3.62 0.04 20.34
CA ASP A 423 -3.74 -1.39 20.05
C ASP A 423 -4.59 -2.16 21.08
N ALA A 424 -5.29 -1.46 21.99
CA ALA A 424 -6.28 -2.06 22.88
C ALA A 424 -7.59 -2.32 22.13
N TYR A 425 -7.90 -3.57 21.79
CA TYR A 425 -9.06 -3.89 20.95
C TYR A 425 -10.22 -4.53 21.70
N VAL A 426 -11.37 -4.61 21.04
CA VAL A 426 -12.46 -5.55 21.36
C VAL A 426 -12.35 -6.71 20.40
N ARG A 427 -12.03 -7.90 20.91
CA ARG A 427 -11.74 -9.08 20.09
C ARG A 427 -12.88 -10.07 20.08
N VAL A 428 -13.17 -10.60 18.90
CA VAL A 428 -14.21 -11.62 18.68
C VAL A 428 -13.59 -12.83 17.98
N GLY A 429 -13.87 -14.04 18.46
CA GLY A 429 -13.31 -15.27 17.88
C GLY A 429 -11.83 -15.49 18.16
N GLN A 430 -11.31 -14.84 19.21
CA GLN A 430 -9.91 -14.91 19.63
C GLN A 430 -9.81 -15.25 21.12
N ARG A 431 -8.71 -15.89 21.49
CA ARG A 431 -8.42 -16.26 22.87
C ARG A 431 -7.54 -15.23 23.57
N PHE A 432 -7.88 -14.89 24.80
CA PHE A 432 -6.96 -14.23 25.72
C PHE A 432 -5.94 -15.24 26.25
N ASN A 433 -4.66 -14.96 26.04
CA ASN A 433 -3.59 -15.69 26.71
C ASN A 433 -3.24 -14.92 28.00
N ASP A 434 -3.32 -15.58 29.15
CA ASP A 434 -3.22 -14.97 30.48
C ASP A 434 -2.03 -15.57 31.28
N TRP A 435 -1.62 -14.83 32.32
CA TRP A 435 -0.38 -14.78 33.14
C TRP A 435 0.87 -14.14 32.48
N ARG A 436 0.51 -13.35 31.45
CA ARG A 436 0.47 -11.87 31.56
C ARG A 436 1.56 -11.10 30.75
N HIS A 437 2.09 -11.76 29.70
CA HIS A 437 2.28 -11.35 28.27
C HIS A 437 3.04 -10.09 27.75
N ASP A 438 3.82 -10.33 26.67
CA ASP A 438 3.93 -9.62 25.36
C ASP A 438 3.77 -10.71 24.28
N LEU A 439 2.94 -10.39 23.29
CA LEU A 439 2.21 -11.24 22.34
C LEU A 439 2.57 -10.79 20.92
N ARG A 440 3.56 -11.42 20.28
CA ARG A 440 3.71 -11.30 18.82
C ARG A 440 3.02 -12.48 18.16
N ASP A 441 1.79 -12.22 17.74
CA ASP A 441 0.91 -13.02 16.86
C ASP A 441 -0.32 -13.64 17.57
N LEU A 442 -1.37 -12.82 17.72
CA LEU A 442 -2.68 -13.19 18.28
C LEU A 442 -3.61 -13.89 17.27
N ASP A 443 -3.18 -14.10 16.02
CA ASP A 443 -4.00 -14.80 15.02
C ASP A 443 -3.97 -16.33 15.14
N ASN A 444 -3.14 -16.91 16.02
CA ASN A 444 -2.95 -18.37 16.11
C ASN A 444 -3.66 -19.06 17.30
N THR A 445 -4.49 -18.36 18.07
CA THR A 445 -5.34 -18.98 19.09
C THR A 445 -6.80 -18.62 18.86
N SER A 446 -7.38 -19.23 17.84
CA SER A 446 -8.77 -19.01 17.46
C SER A 446 -9.73 -19.79 18.35
N LEU A 447 -10.77 -19.11 18.83
CA LEU A 447 -11.94 -19.72 19.44
C LEU A 447 -13.12 -19.44 18.51
N PRO A 448 -14.09 -20.36 18.40
CA PRO A 448 -15.28 -20.11 17.58
C PRO A 448 -16.08 -18.94 18.15
N ALA A 449 -16.52 -18.04 17.29
CA ALA A 449 -17.58 -17.08 17.54
C ALA A 449 -18.53 -17.11 16.34
N ASP A 450 -19.80 -17.44 16.58
CA ASP A 450 -20.81 -17.66 15.53
C ASP A 450 -22.14 -17.02 15.94
N GLY A 451 -22.72 -16.19 15.06
CA GLY A 451 -23.97 -15.48 15.36
C GLY A 451 -23.86 -14.52 16.54
N VAL A 452 -22.67 -13.97 16.80
CA VAL A 452 -22.41 -13.03 17.90
C VAL A 452 -22.82 -11.62 17.46
N VAL A 453 -23.45 -10.85 18.35
CA VAL A 453 -23.74 -9.43 18.14
C VAL A 453 -22.93 -8.59 19.12
N VAL A 454 -22.05 -7.73 18.61
CA VAL A 454 -21.21 -6.84 19.43
C VAL A 454 -21.53 -5.38 19.12
N ASN A 455 -22.02 -4.65 20.13
CA ASN A 455 -22.20 -3.20 20.10
C ASN A 455 -21.06 -2.55 20.88
N ASN A 456 -20.00 -2.15 20.17
CA ASN A 456 -18.80 -1.56 20.74
C ASN A 456 -18.84 -0.02 20.66
N LEU A 457 -19.19 0.61 21.79
CA LEU A 457 -19.27 2.06 21.98
C LEU A 457 -18.09 2.60 22.80
N THR A 458 -16.98 1.85 22.88
CA THR A 458 -15.82 2.21 23.72
C THR A 458 -14.82 3.16 23.04
N GLY A 459 -14.98 3.42 21.73
CA GLY A 459 -13.98 4.13 20.94
C GLY A 459 -12.73 3.30 20.59
N GLN A 460 -12.71 2.01 20.91
CA GLN A 460 -11.66 1.08 20.51
C GLN A 460 -12.04 0.25 19.28
N ILE A 461 -11.05 -0.18 18.49
CA ILE A 461 -11.28 -0.97 17.27
C ILE A 461 -11.84 -2.35 17.65
N THR A 462 -12.82 -2.82 16.87
CA THR A 462 -13.30 -4.21 16.95
C THR A 462 -12.50 -5.09 15.99
N VAL A 463 -11.95 -6.20 16.47
CA VAL A 463 -11.23 -7.19 15.64
C VAL A 463 -12.02 -8.49 15.61
N LEU A 464 -12.51 -8.84 14.42
CA LEU A 464 -13.12 -10.14 14.15
C LEU A 464 -12.00 -11.08 13.69
N GLY A 465 -11.64 -12.04 14.53
CA GLY A 465 -10.63 -13.04 14.21
C GLY A 465 -11.06 -13.96 13.07
N THR A 466 -10.17 -14.87 12.67
CA THR A 466 -10.39 -15.81 11.55
C THR A 466 -11.55 -16.80 11.75
N ASN A 467 -12.00 -17.00 12.99
CA ASN A 467 -13.16 -17.81 13.39
C ASN A 467 -14.30 -16.94 13.96
N GLY A 468 -14.24 -15.62 13.79
CA GLY A 468 -15.34 -14.71 14.13
C GLY A 468 -16.28 -14.63 12.95
N ASP A 469 -17.15 -15.60 12.81
CA ASP A 469 -18.05 -15.76 11.68
C ASP A 469 -19.49 -15.34 12.05
N ASP A 470 -20.27 -14.89 11.06
CA ASP A 470 -21.65 -14.44 11.24
C ASP A 470 -21.82 -13.41 12.39
N VAL A 471 -20.79 -12.59 12.63
CA VAL A 471 -20.76 -11.54 13.66
C VAL A 471 -21.43 -10.28 13.14
N GLY A 472 -22.34 -9.71 13.92
CA GLY A 472 -22.96 -8.42 13.64
C GLY A 472 -22.84 -7.41 14.76
N GLY A 473 -23.57 -6.30 14.62
CA GLY A 473 -23.60 -5.20 15.60
C GLY A 473 -23.01 -3.90 15.07
N PHE A 474 -22.40 -3.11 15.94
CA PHE A 474 -21.91 -1.76 15.62
C PHE A 474 -20.54 -1.50 16.27
N SER A 475 -19.64 -0.83 15.55
CA SER A 475 -18.35 -0.37 16.09
C SER A 475 -18.14 1.13 15.89
N SER A 476 -17.84 1.85 16.97
CA SER A 476 -17.60 3.31 16.97
C SER A 476 -16.23 3.74 16.43
N ALA A 477 -15.21 2.87 16.43
CA ALA A 477 -13.85 3.18 15.97
C ALA A 477 -13.41 2.38 14.73
N GLY A 478 -14.34 1.66 14.11
CA GLY A 478 -14.10 0.78 12.98
C GLY A 478 -13.87 -0.69 13.36
N THR A 479 -13.78 -1.53 12.34
CA THR A 479 -13.73 -2.98 12.44
C THR A 479 -12.65 -3.55 11.53
N VAL A 480 -11.78 -4.40 12.07
CA VAL A 480 -10.89 -5.27 11.28
C VAL A 480 -11.58 -6.62 11.15
N ASN A 481 -11.81 -7.09 9.93
CA ASN A 481 -12.56 -8.32 9.69
C ASN A 481 -11.70 -9.44 9.07
N GLY A 482 -11.44 -10.50 9.83
CA GLY A 482 -10.79 -11.73 9.36
C GLY A 482 -11.72 -12.93 9.17
N GLY A 483 -12.98 -12.84 9.60
CA GLY A 483 -13.98 -13.91 9.56
C GLY A 483 -14.79 -13.96 8.25
N ASP A 484 -15.87 -14.72 8.25
CA ASP A 484 -16.79 -14.93 7.12
C ASP A 484 -18.24 -14.56 7.51
N GLY A 485 -19.05 -14.06 6.59
CA GLY A 485 -20.49 -13.80 6.82
C GLY A 485 -20.82 -12.65 7.78
N ASN A 486 -19.84 -11.83 8.13
CA ASN A 486 -20.00 -10.76 9.12
C ASN A 486 -20.88 -9.59 8.62
N HIS A 487 -21.82 -9.14 9.43
CA HIS A 487 -22.79 -8.09 9.09
C HIS A 487 -22.89 -7.03 10.20
N TYR A 488 -22.01 -6.04 10.15
CA TYR A 488 -21.90 -4.97 11.14
C TYR A 488 -22.00 -3.58 10.51
N ASP A 489 -22.41 -2.61 11.32
CA ASP A 489 -22.38 -1.19 10.99
C ASP A 489 -21.07 -0.56 11.50
N GLY A 490 -20.47 0.33 10.69
CA GLY A 490 -19.20 1.00 10.98
C GLY A 490 -18.20 0.94 9.81
N VAL A 491 -17.00 1.45 10.05
CA VAL A 491 -15.93 1.54 9.03
C VAL A 491 -15.08 0.27 9.03
N THR A 492 -14.91 -0.38 7.89
CA THR A 492 -13.96 -1.50 7.77
C THR A 492 -12.53 -0.97 7.63
N LEU A 493 -11.59 -1.50 8.41
CA LEU A 493 -10.19 -1.09 8.46
C LEU A 493 -9.27 -2.24 8.01
N VAL A 494 -8.41 -1.98 7.03
CA VAL A 494 -7.29 -2.85 6.64
C VAL A 494 -6.00 -2.14 7.01
N LEU A 495 -5.44 -2.53 8.15
CA LEU A 495 -4.33 -1.84 8.82
C LEU A 495 -2.99 -2.03 8.09
N SER A 496 -2.10 -1.05 8.20
CA SER A 496 -0.73 -1.13 7.66
C SER A 496 -0.01 -2.41 8.13
N GLY A 497 0.69 -3.07 7.21
CA GLY A 497 1.40 -4.33 7.46
C GLY A 497 0.50 -5.56 7.44
N THR A 498 -0.80 -5.43 7.13
CA THR A 498 -1.76 -6.54 7.16
C THR A 498 -2.38 -6.84 5.80
N ARG A 499 -2.96 -8.05 5.68
CA ARG A 499 -3.78 -8.48 4.55
C ARG A 499 -5.12 -8.97 5.06
N MET A 500 -6.19 -8.35 4.57
CA MET A 500 -7.56 -8.79 4.80
C MET A 500 -8.08 -9.50 3.55
N THR A 501 -8.62 -10.71 3.70
CA THR A 501 -9.28 -11.43 2.60
C THR A 501 -10.79 -11.37 2.76
N ALA A 502 -11.46 -10.69 1.84
CA ALA A 502 -12.91 -10.72 1.69
C ALA A 502 -13.33 -12.07 1.09
N LYS A 503 -13.96 -12.92 1.91
CA LYS A 503 -14.38 -14.28 1.54
C LYS A 503 -15.77 -14.33 0.92
N ASP A 504 -16.61 -13.38 1.27
CA ASP A 504 -18.00 -13.28 0.84
C ASP A 504 -18.39 -11.81 0.55
N ALA A 505 -19.63 -11.60 0.10
CA ALA A 505 -20.10 -10.27 -0.28
C ALA A 505 -20.16 -9.31 0.91
N GLN A 506 -20.50 -9.78 2.11
CA GLN A 506 -20.70 -9.01 3.33
C GLN A 506 -19.38 -8.73 4.07
N ALA A 507 -18.23 -9.09 3.52
CA ALA A 507 -16.94 -8.92 4.19
C ALA A 507 -16.62 -7.48 4.66
N MET A 508 -17.25 -6.46 4.05
CA MET A 508 -17.11 -5.05 4.44
C MET A 508 -18.16 -4.59 5.47
N GLY A 509 -18.96 -5.52 6.01
CA GLY A 509 -20.05 -5.29 6.97
C GLY A 509 -21.42 -5.17 6.30
N ASN A 510 -22.16 -4.10 6.62
CA ASN A 510 -23.52 -3.90 6.13
C ASN A 510 -23.57 -3.45 4.66
N ASN A 511 -23.60 -4.42 3.75
CA ASN A 511 -23.80 -4.24 2.30
C ASN A 511 -25.27 -3.89 1.90
N GLY A 512 -25.80 -2.76 2.38
CA GLY A 512 -27.09 -2.15 1.96
C GLY A 512 -28.22 -2.26 2.99
N SER A 513 -29.13 -1.31 3.22
CA SER A 513 -29.81 -0.37 2.32
C SER A 513 -29.94 1.05 2.94
N ALA A 514 -28.83 1.74 3.16
CA ALA A 514 -28.91 3.14 3.58
C ALA A 514 -29.31 4.03 2.37
N ASP A 515 -30.02 5.13 2.64
CA ASP A 515 -30.53 6.06 1.62
C ASP A 515 -29.41 6.57 0.67
N ASP A 516 -29.77 6.97 -0.56
CA ASP A 516 -28.86 7.58 -1.54
C ASP A 516 -27.92 8.61 -0.88
N GLY A 517 -26.61 8.34 -0.87
CA GLY A 517 -25.58 9.30 -0.46
C GLY A 517 -25.13 9.29 1.01
N THR A 518 -25.40 8.23 1.79
CA THR A 518 -25.05 8.17 3.23
C THR A 518 -23.75 7.38 3.57
N LEU A 519 -22.91 7.06 2.59
CA LEU A 519 -21.79 6.12 2.68
C LEU A 519 -20.57 6.55 3.53
N ASP A 520 -20.64 7.67 4.25
CA ASP A 520 -19.51 8.16 5.04
C ASP A 520 -19.42 7.50 6.45
N SER A 521 -20.49 6.89 6.97
CA SER A 521 -20.45 6.15 8.25
C SER A 521 -20.10 4.66 8.11
N ASN A 522 -20.22 4.11 6.90
CA ASN A 522 -20.01 2.69 6.55
C ASN A 522 -19.05 2.58 5.35
N GLY A 523 -17.90 3.27 5.42
CA GLY A 523 -16.86 3.17 4.40
C GLY A 523 -15.79 2.14 4.77
N SER A 524 -14.87 1.90 3.86
CA SER A 524 -13.72 1.03 4.06
C SER A 524 -12.43 1.78 3.82
N ILE A 525 -11.40 1.50 4.61
CA ILE A 525 -10.09 2.13 4.48
C ILE A 525 -9.02 1.05 4.37
N VAL A 526 -8.24 1.12 3.29
CA VAL A 526 -7.00 0.35 3.12
C VAL A 526 -5.85 1.33 3.30
N PHE A 527 -5.14 1.18 4.41
CA PHE A 527 -4.00 2.01 4.74
C PHE A 527 -2.79 1.69 3.84
N ASP A 528 -1.82 2.60 3.80
CA ASP A 528 -0.56 2.37 3.09
C ASP A 528 0.16 1.16 3.68
N GLY A 529 0.74 0.35 2.81
CA GLY A 529 1.32 -0.94 3.16
C GLY A 529 0.27 -1.96 3.62
N ALA A 530 -0.98 -1.91 3.16
CA ALA A 530 -2.04 -2.87 3.50
C ALA A 530 -2.73 -3.42 2.23
N THR A 531 -3.24 -4.66 2.26
CA THR A 531 -3.97 -5.25 1.12
C THR A 531 -5.35 -5.75 1.51
N LEU A 532 -6.38 -5.25 0.83
CA LEU A 532 -7.70 -5.87 0.72
C LEU A 532 -7.72 -6.82 -0.47
N GLU A 533 -7.82 -8.12 -0.21
CA GLU A 533 -7.91 -9.17 -1.21
C GLU A 533 -9.35 -9.67 -1.35
N LEU A 534 -9.91 -9.64 -2.57
CA LEU A 534 -11.20 -10.27 -2.87
C LEU A 534 -10.98 -11.70 -3.35
N ASN A 535 -11.61 -12.68 -2.69
CA ASN A 535 -11.65 -14.04 -3.22
C ASN A 535 -12.32 -14.06 -4.61
N PRO A 536 -11.85 -14.90 -5.55
CA PRO A 536 -12.49 -15.05 -6.85
C PRO A 536 -13.99 -15.34 -6.73
N GLY A 537 -14.84 -14.50 -7.34
CA GLY A 537 -16.30 -14.61 -7.29
C GLY A 537 -16.99 -13.73 -6.23
N VAL A 538 -16.23 -13.07 -5.35
CA VAL A 538 -16.77 -12.10 -4.39
C VAL A 538 -17.14 -10.80 -5.09
N SER A 539 -18.34 -10.30 -4.81
CA SER A 539 -18.84 -9.02 -5.31
C SER A 539 -19.25 -8.13 -4.14
N ILE A 540 -18.44 -7.11 -3.87
CA ILE A 540 -18.79 -6.02 -2.96
C ILE A 540 -19.59 -4.96 -3.74
N GLN A 541 -20.66 -4.41 -3.15
CA GLN A 541 -21.54 -3.40 -3.77
C GLN A 541 -21.91 -2.36 -2.72
N ASP A 542 -22.24 -1.14 -3.14
CA ASP A 542 -22.67 -0.04 -2.25
C ASP A 542 -21.65 0.33 -1.16
N GLU A 543 -20.37 0.16 -1.48
CA GLU A 543 -19.25 0.37 -0.56
C GLU A 543 -18.30 1.48 -1.05
N LYS A 544 -17.96 2.41 -0.16
CA LYS A 544 -16.92 3.42 -0.41
C LYS A 544 -15.58 2.92 0.11
N LEU A 545 -14.63 2.64 -0.78
CA LEU A 545 -13.26 2.27 -0.43
C LEU A 545 -12.32 3.46 -0.55
N THR A 546 -11.62 3.79 0.52
CA THR A 546 -10.49 4.73 0.51
C THR A 546 -9.19 3.93 0.53
N ILE A 547 -8.29 4.22 -0.41
CA ILE A 547 -6.94 3.63 -0.46
C ILE A 547 -5.94 4.76 -0.25
N THR A 548 -5.03 4.61 0.70
CA THR A 548 -4.04 5.66 1.03
C THR A 548 -2.62 5.34 0.57
N GLY A 549 -2.40 4.19 -0.08
CA GLY A 549 -1.07 3.73 -0.44
C GLY A 549 -1.04 2.42 -1.23
N ASP A 550 0.12 1.77 -1.21
CA ASP A 550 0.37 0.50 -1.89
C ASP A 550 0.14 -0.73 -0.99
N GLY A 551 0.02 -1.91 -1.61
CA GLY A 551 -0.19 -3.18 -0.89
C GLY A 551 1.05 -3.77 -0.22
N VAL A 552 0.86 -4.70 0.73
CA VAL A 552 1.94 -5.34 1.54
C VAL A 552 2.97 -6.14 0.73
N ASP A 553 2.59 -6.68 -0.42
CA ASP A 553 3.35 -7.69 -1.16
C ASP A 553 3.60 -7.32 -2.64
N GLY A 554 3.40 -6.05 -2.97
CA GLY A 554 3.56 -5.55 -4.34
C GLY A 554 2.51 -6.09 -5.32
N LYS A 555 1.40 -6.69 -4.85
CA LYS A 555 0.31 -7.09 -5.73
C LYS A 555 -0.76 -6.03 -5.91
N GLY A 556 -0.91 -5.11 -4.95
CA GLY A 556 -1.93 -4.06 -4.96
C GLY A 556 -2.55 -3.87 -3.57
N ALA A 557 -2.99 -2.65 -3.28
CA ALA A 557 -3.76 -2.34 -2.09
C ALA A 557 -5.19 -2.90 -2.17
N LEU A 558 -5.80 -2.90 -3.37
CA LEU A 558 -6.94 -3.75 -3.70
C LEU A 558 -6.49 -4.84 -4.66
N TYR A 559 -6.70 -6.11 -4.31
CA TYR A 559 -6.19 -7.26 -5.06
C TYR A 559 -7.25 -8.33 -5.29
N SER A 560 -7.16 -9.05 -6.40
CA SER A 560 -7.80 -10.36 -6.57
C SER A 560 -7.10 -11.19 -7.65
N ASP A 561 -7.16 -12.52 -7.56
CA ASP A 561 -6.86 -13.39 -8.70
C ASP A 561 -7.91 -13.29 -9.83
N GLY A 562 -9.06 -12.67 -9.55
CA GLY A 562 -10.13 -12.42 -10.52
C GLY A 562 -10.81 -13.70 -11.04
N LEU A 563 -11.72 -13.54 -11.99
CA LEU A 563 -12.33 -14.64 -12.75
C LEU A 563 -12.41 -14.29 -14.24
N THR A 564 -12.50 -15.28 -15.12
CA THR A 564 -12.82 -15.03 -16.53
C THR A 564 -14.24 -14.48 -16.72
N SER A 565 -15.14 -14.81 -15.79
CA SER A 565 -16.47 -14.22 -15.69
C SER A 565 -16.41 -12.81 -15.08
N THR A 566 -17.55 -12.13 -15.04
CA THR A 566 -17.68 -10.85 -14.32
C THR A 566 -18.00 -11.05 -12.85
N GLY A 567 -17.68 -12.20 -12.24
CA GLY A 567 -18.09 -12.54 -10.88
C GLY A 567 -17.36 -11.74 -9.79
N THR A 568 -16.06 -11.48 -9.97
CA THR A 568 -15.26 -10.74 -8.98
C THR A 568 -15.40 -9.23 -9.14
N ARG A 569 -15.88 -8.53 -8.11
CA ARG A 569 -16.15 -7.08 -8.21
C ARG A 569 -15.95 -6.31 -6.91
N PHE A 570 -15.54 -5.05 -7.08
CA PHE A 570 -15.73 -3.97 -6.11
C PHE A 570 -16.61 -2.88 -6.74
N GLY A 571 -17.92 -3.07 -6.69
CA GLY A 571 -18.94 -2.27 -7.36
C GLY A 571 -19.48 -2.88 -8.66
N SER A 572 -20.25 -2.09 -9.41
CA SER A 572 -20.98 -2.55 -10.60
C SER A 572 -21.08 -1.46 -11.66
N SER A 573 -21.48 -1.85 -12.87
CA SER A 573 -21.91 -0.91 -13.93
C SER A 573 -23.35 -0.40 -13.73
N ASN A 574 -24.09 -0.94 -12.74
CA ASN A 574 -25.46 -0.54 -12.45
C ASN A 574 -25.52 0.88 -11.86
N ARG A 575 -26.58 1.64 -12.21
CA ARG A 575 -26.82 2.98 -11.68
C ARG A 575 -27.29 3.00 -10.22
N SER A 576 -27.71 1.86 -9.68
CA SER A 576 -28.14 1.75 -8.27
C SER A 576 -27.02 1.34 -7.32
N ASP A 577 -25.84 0.97 -7.85
CA ASP A 577 -24.68 0.59 -7.02
C ASP A 577 -23.77 1.80 -6.89
N GLU A 578 -23.66 2.43 -5.73
CA GLU A 578 -22.86 3.65 -5.56
C GLU A 578 -21.43 3.38 -5.07
N SER A 579 -20.90 2.17 -5.25
CA SER A 579 -19.50 1.87 -4.91
C SER A 579 -18.51 2.82 -5.60
N THR A 580 -17.64 3.42 -4.78
CA THR A 580 -16.56 4.31 -5.22
C THR A 580 -15.24 3.91 -4.59
N ILE A 581 -14.15 3.98 -5.37
CA ILE A 581 -12.78 3.87 -4.89
C ILE A 581 -12.17 5.28 -4.91
N ALA A 582 -11.80 5.78 -3.73
CA ALA A 582 -11.16 7.08 -3.53
C ALA A 582 -9.67 6.89 -3.21
N LEU A 583 -8.81 7.48 -4.04
CA LEU A 583 -7.36 7.46 -3.85
C LEU A 583 -6.94 8.70 -3.05
N ASN A 584 -6.49 8.48 -1.81
CA ASN A 584 -5.99 9.52 -0.90
C ASN A 584 -4.48 9.40 -0.74
N GLY A 585 -3.79 9.30 -1.88
CA GLY A 585 -2.38 8.93 -1.99
C GLY A 585 -2.17 8.09 -3.24
N ASP A 586 -0.93 7.98 -3.69
CA ASP A 586 -0.55 7.06 -4.77
C ASP A 586 -0.88 5.63 -4.33
N ALA A 587 -1.52 4.87 -5.21
CA ALA A 587 -2.12 3.60 -4.86
C ALA A 587 -2.04 2.57 -5.99
N SER A 588 -2.13 1.29 -5.62
CA SER A 588 -2.11 0.19 -6.56
C SER A 588 -3.35 -0.71 -6.49
N ILE A 589 -3.77 -1.19 -7.67
CA ILE A 589 -4.83 -2.19 -7.79
C ILE A 589 -4.32 -3.36 -8.64
N GLY A 590 -4.48 -4.58 -8.14
CA GLY A 590 -3.95 -5.79 -8.72
C GLY A 590 -4.99 -6.77 -9.22
N VAL A 591 -4.71 -7.41 -10.36
CA VAL A 591 -5.44 -8.59 -10.83
C VAL A 591 -4.44 -9.68 -11.22
N GLY A 592 -4.36 -10.76 -10.43
CA GLY A 592 -3.22 -11.68 -10.48
C GLY A 592 -3.13 -12.58 -11.72
N ILE A 593 -4.26 -13.14 -12.16
CA ILE A 593 -4.27 -14.19 -13.20
C ILE A 593 -4.56 -13.62 -14.58
N ALA A 594 -3.73 -13.96 -15.56
CA ALA A 594 -3.93 -13.56 -16.96
C ALA A 594 -5.31 -14.01 -17.47
N SER A 595 -5.97 -13.16 -18.27
CA SER A 595 -7.36 -13.35 -18.75
C SER A 595 -8.48 -13.32 -17.70
N ASN A 596 -8.16 -13.38 -16.41
CA ASN A 596 -9.14 -13.10 -15.37
C ASN A 596 -9.33 -11.59 -15.23
N GLN A 597 -10.50 -11.19 -14.77
CA GLN A 597 -10.86 -9.80 -14.53
C GLN A 597 -11.38 -9.57 -13.12
N MET A 598 -11.15 -8.36 -12.64
CA MET A 598 -11.86 -7.75 -11.51
C MET A 598 -12.56 -6.49 -12.00
N LEU A 599 -13.87 -6.39 -11.78
CA LEU A 599 -14.62 -5.19 -12.11
C LEU A 599 -14.59 -4.23 -10.92
N VAL A 600 -14.42 -2.95 -11.18
CA VAL A 600 -14.48 -1.90 -10.16
C VAL A 600 -15.45 -0.80 -10.57
N GLY A 601 -16.03 -0.14 -9.57
CA GLY A 601 -16.91 1.02 -9.72
C GLY A 601 -16.17 2.29 -10.15
N ARG A 602 -16.68 3.46 -9.71
CA ARG A 602 -16.04 4.76 -10.01
C ARG A 602 -14.70 4.85 -9.28
N ILE A 603 -13.65 5.32 -9.95
CA ILE A 603 -12.39 5.70 -9.31
C ILE A 603 -12.27 7.23 -9.29
N GLN A 604 -11.80 7.79 -8.19
CA GLN A 604 -11.62 9.23 -7.98
C GLN A 604 -10.45 9.52 -7.05
N GLY A 605 -10.05 10.79 -6.93
CA GLY A 605 -8.96 11.23 -6.06
C GLY A 605 -7.75 11.72 -6.84
N THR A 606 -6.81 12.35 -6.14
CA THR A 606 -5.62 13.00 -6.72
C THR A 606 -4.38 12.10 -6.77
N GLY A 607 -4.46 10.92 -6.16
CA GLY A 607 -3.36 9.95 -6.17
C GLY A 607 -3.18 9.28 -7.52
N ASN A 608 -1.94 8.93 -7.85
CA ASN A 608 -1.64 8.12 -9.03
C ASN A 608 -2.19 6.70 -8.83
N LEU A 609 -2.71 6.09 -9.90
CA LEU A 609 -3.16 4.71 -9.89
C LEU A 609 -2.19 3.82 -10.67
N THR A 610 -1.61 2.83 -9.99
CA THR A 610 -0.80 1.78 -10.61
C THR A 610 -1.58 0.47 -10.72
N LYS A 611 -1.78 0.00 -11.95
CA LYS A 611 -2.35 -1.33 -12.23
C LYS A 611 -1.24 -2.39 -12.24
N LEU A 612 -1.39 -3.39 -11.37
CA LEU A 612 -0.48 -4.53 -11.18
C LEU A 612 -1.15 -5.88 -11.53
N GLY A 613 -0.36 -6.94 -11.68
CA GLY A 613 -0.79 -8.30 -12.00
C GLY A 613 -1.18 -8.51 -13.46
N ALA A 614 -1.04 -9.74 -13.95
CA ALA A 614 -1.22 -10.11 -15.36
C ALA A 614 -2.68 -10.07 -15.86
N GLY A 615 -3.67 -9.95 -14.97
CA GLY A 615 -5.08 -9.92 -15.29
C GLY A 615 -5.63 -8.54 -15.68
N ILE A 616 -6.95 -8.48 -15.81
CA ILE A 616 -7.69 -7.34 -16.37
C ILE A 616 -8.39 -6.54 -15.26
N LEU A 617 -8.04 -5.27 -15.10
CA LEU A 617 -8.82 -4.34 -14.26
C LEU A 617 -9.90 -3.67 -15.12
N SER A 618 -11.17 -3.97 -14.85
CA SER A 618 -12.30 -3.41 -15.60
C SER A 618 -13.00 -2.30 -14.80
N MET A 619 -12.73 -1.04 -15.14
CA MET A 619 -13.39 0.14 -14.56
C MET A 619 -14.74 0.36 -15.25
N GLU A 620 -15.81 -0.05 -14.57
CA GLU A 620 -17.14 -0.22 -15.16
C GLU A 620 -18.04 1.02 -15.07
N LYS A 621 -17.53 2.12 -14.50
CA LYS A 621 -18.20 3.42 -14.45
C LYS A 621 -17.28 4.53 -14.94
N SER A 622 -17.88 5.64 -15.37
CA SER A 622 -17.12 6.87 -15.61
C SER A 622 -16.49 7.33 -14.31
N SER A 623 -15.20 7.63 -14.39
CA SER A 623 -14.35 8.02 -13.26
C SER A 623 -14.09 9.52 -13.27
N THR A 624 -13.49 10.00 -12.19
CA THR A 624 -12.96 11.38 -12.07
C THR A 624 -11.58 11.28 -11.44
N LEU A 625 -10.74 10.40 -11.99
CA LEU A 625 -9.36 10.22 -11.52
C LEU A 625 -8.58 11.49 -11.85
N ASP A 626 -8.05 12.15 -10.84
CA ASP A 626 -7.30 13.39 -10.92
C ASP A 626 -5.81 13.18 -10.60
N GLY A 627 -5.31 12.00 -10.98
CA GLY A 627 -3.89 11.61 -10.92
C GLY A 627 -3.48 10.89 -12.20
N ASN A 628 -2.22 10.47 -12.27
CA ASN A 628 -1.71 9.71 -13.42
C ASN A 628 -2.22 8.25 -13.38
N LEU A 629 -2.38 7.65 -14.55
CA LEU A 629 -2.65 6.21 -14.68
C LEU A 629 -1.40 5.50 -15.19
N ILE A 630 -0.94 4.50 -14.42
CA ILE A 630 0.20 3.67 -14.78
C ILE A 630 -0.30 2.24 -14.93
N ILE A 631 -0.11 1.66 -16.12
CA ILE A 631 -0.39 0.25 -16.38
C ILE A 631 0.95 -0.45 -16.44
N ALA A 632 1.36 -0.98 -15.29
CA ALA A 632 2.61 -1.69 -15.16
C ALA A 632 2.49 -3.14 -15.62
N GLU A 633 1.35 -3.77 -15.37
CA GLU A 633 1.11 -5.18 -15.70
C GLU A 633 -0.34 -5.45 -16.14
N GLY A 634 -0.50 -6.41 -17.05
CA GLY A 634 -1.80 -6.89 -17.53
C GLY A 634 -2.56 -5.86 -18.35
N ASP A 635 -3.89 -5.87 -18.23
CA ASP A 635 -4.76 -5.02 -19.04
C ASP A 635 -5.67 -4.14 -18.18
N VAL A 636 -6.01 -2.96 -18.69
CA VAL A 636 -7.08 -2.11 -18.18
C VAL A 636 -8.19 -2.02 -19.21
N VAL A 637 -9.41 -2.12 -18.72
CA VAL A 637 -10.59 -1.81 -19.50
C VAL A 637 -11.36 -0.70 -18.81
N ALA A 638 -11.55 0.44 -19.46
CA ALA A 638 -12.01 1.65 -18.81
C ALA A 638 -13.19 2.34 -19.52
N ARG A 639 -13.75 3.36 -18.86
CA ARG A 639 -14.75 4.28 -19.40
C ARG A 639 -14.23 5.71 -19.33
N GLY A 640 -15.04 6.70 -19.71
CA GLY A 640 -14.66 8.12 -19.69
C GLY A 640 -14.21 8.62 -18.30
N GLY A 641 -13.30 9.59 -18.27
CA GLY A 641 -12.81 10.24 -17.05
C GLY A 641 -11.77 9.46 -16.24
N VAL A 642 -11.16 8.45 -16.85
CA VAL A 642 -10.07 7.65 -16.27
C VAL A 642 -8.70 8.27 -16.55
N VAL A 643 -8.46 8.86 -17.72
CA VAL A 643 -7.17 9.49 -18.06
C VAL A 643 -7.37 10.99 -18.29
N ASN A 644 -7.09 11.77 -17.25
CA ASN A 644 -7.15 13.24 -17.28
C ASN A 644 -5.76 13.91 -17.22
N HIS A 645 -4.72 13.17 -16.81
CA HIS A 645 -3.32 13.60 -16.73
C HIS A 645 -2.41 12.68 -17.55
N ASP A 646 -1.23 12.30 -17.06
CA ASP A 646 -0.32 11.43 -17.78
C ASP A 646 -0.81 9.97 -17.75
N LEU A 647 -0.52 9.25 -18.84
CA LEU A 647 -0.78 7.82 -18.97
C LEU A 647 0.52 7.10 -19.35
N THR A 648 0.88 6.09 -18.57
CA THR A 648 1.96 5.16 -18.90
C THR A 648 1.38 3.78 -19.18
N VAL A 649 1.62 3.26 -20.38
CA VAL A 649 1.25 1.89 -20.78
C VAL A 649 2.53 1.13 -21.08
N MET A 650 2.96 0.26 -20.17
CA MET A 650 4.23 -0.47 -20.32
C MET A 650 4.17 -1.56 -21.40
N ALA A 651 5.33 -1.99 -21.87
CA ALA A 651 5.43 -3.05 -22.88
C ALA A 651 4.68 -4.34 -22.43
N GLY A 652 3.90 -4.92 -23.34
CA GLY A 652 3.10 -6.12 -23.06
C GLY A 652 1.80 -5.88 -22.27
N THR A 653 1.49 -4.63 -21.93
CA THR A 653 0.23 -4.24 -21.28
C THR A 653 -0.74 -3.59 -22.26
N SER A 654 -2.02 -3.47 -21.90
CA SER A 654 -2.96 -2.73 -22.73
C SER A 654 -4.01 -1.92 -21.98
N ILE A 655 -4.58 -0.92 -22.65
CA ILE A 655 -5.79 -0.21 -22.23
C ILE A 655 -6.80 -0.11 -23.37
N LYS A 656 -8.08 -0.33 -23.07
CA LYS A 656 -9.20 -0.15 -24.01
C LYS A 656 -10.48 0.36 -23.33
N GLY A 657 -11.38 1.08 -24.02
CA GLY A 657 -12.55 1.65 -23.33
C GLY A 657 -13.69 2.25 -24.17
N ILE A 658 -14.76 2.74 -23.50
CA ILE A 658 -15.92 3.49 -24.07
C ILE A 658 -15.88 4.96 -23.63
N GLY A 659 -16.12 5.90 -24.55
CA GLY A 659 -16.18 7.36 -24.29
C GLY A 659 -14.81 8.04 -24.30
N ASN A 660 -14.76 9.38 -24.25
CA ASN A 660 -13.55 10.23 -24.24
C ASN A 660 -12.63 9.92 -23.04
N MET A 661 -12.04 8.72 -23.00
CA MET A 661 -11.16 8.25 -21.94
C MET A 661 -9.86 9.05 -21.93
N LEU A 662 -9.40 9.47 -23.11
CA LEU A 662 -8.25 10.35 -23.31
C LEU A 662 -8.71 11.80 -23.39
N ASN A 663 -8.61 12.51 -22.28
CA ASN A 663 -8.87 13.94 -22.21
C ASN A 663 -7.75 14.63 -21.41
N THR A 664 -6.55 14.61 -21.96
CA THR A 664 -5.33 15.12 -21.32
C THR A 664 -4.60 16.09 -22.25
N PRO A 665 -5.18 17.27 -22.54
CA PRO A 665 -4.66 18.19 -23.57
C PRO A 665 -3.23 18.68 -23.31
N GLU A 666 -2.73 18.56 -22.08
CA GLU A 666 -1.34 18.89 -21.72
C GLU A 666 -0.49 17.67 -21.35
N GLY A 667 -1.12 16.51 -21.06
CA GLY A 667 -0.39 15.36 -20.53
C GLY A 667 0.34 14.53 -21.58
N LEU A 668 1.31 13.78 -21.09
CA LEU A 668 2.11 12.81 -21.82
C LEU A 668 1.40 11.45 -21.82
N ILE A 669 1.26 10.87 -23.01
CA ILE A 669 1.03 9.43 -23.16
C ILE A 669 2.37 8.76 -23.44
N GLN A 670 2.90 8.01 -22.48
CA GLN A 670 4.04 7.11 -22.66
C GLN A 670 3.50 5.72 -23.02
N LEU A 671 3.56 5.36 -24.31
CA LEU A 671 2.95 4.16 -24.87
C LEU A 671 4.00 3.19 -25.39
N ASP A 672 4.28 2.14 -24.61
CA ASP A 672 5.12 1.01 -25.02
C ASP A 672 4.32 -0.30 -25.15
N GLY A 673 3.10 -0.34 -24.60
CA GLY A 673 2.11 -1.41 -24.81
C GLY A 673 1.08 -1.08 -25.90
N THR A 674 -0.16 -1.50 -25.70
CA THR A 674 -1.27 -1.26 -26.65
C THR A 674 -2.34 -0.35 -26.06
N LEU A 675 -2.67 0.73 -26.77
CA LEU A 675 -3.82 1.58 -26.48
C LEU A 675 -4.85 1.41 -27.59
N ASP A 676 -6.00 0.82 -27.28
CA ASP A 676 -7.14 0.70 -28.21
C ASP A 676 -8.22 1.72 -27.83
N LEU A 677 -8.35 2.76 -28.65
CA LEU A 677 -9.27 3.87 -28.41
C LEU A 677 -10.73 3.41 -28.26
N ASN A 678 -11.12 2.31 -28.94
CA ASN A 678 -12.51 1.94 -29.16
C ASN A 678 -12.85 0.46 -28.93
N GLY A 679 -12.00 -0.29 -28.23
CA GLY A 679 -12.09 -1.75 -28.11
C GLY A 679 -13.30 -2.35 -27.38
N ARG A 680 -14.33 -1.56 -27.02
CA ARG A 680 -15.52 -2.01 -26.27
C ARG A 680 -16.87 -1.85 -27.01
N SER A 681 -17.02 -0.96 -28.00
CA SER A 681 -18.34 -0.68 -28.62
C SER A 681 -18.27 -0.16 -30.05
N SER A 682 -19.38 -0.25 -30.78
CA SER A 682 -19.62 0.52 -32.01
C SER A 682 -19.81 2.01 -31.69
N GLY A 683 -19.24 2.91 -32.50
CA GLY A 683 -19.32 4.37 -32.39
C GLY A 683 -17.99 5.08 -32.66
N THR A 684 -18.04 6.33 -33.11
CA THR A 684 -16.84 7.17 -33.28
C THR A 684 -16.46 7.80 -31.94
N LEU A 685 -15.32 7.42 -31.36
CA LEU A 685 -14.78 8.06 -30.15
C LEU A 685 -13.45 8.73 -30.46
N SER A 686 -13.21 9.90 -29.85
CA SER A 686 -12.01 10.70 -30.08
C SER A 686 -11.25 10.91 -28.78
N GLY A 687 -9.94 11.07 -28.87
CA GLY A 687 -9.05 11.39 -27.76
C GLY A 687 -8.32 12.69 -28.01
N THR A 688 -8.12 13.49 -26.97
CA THR A 688 -7.23 14.66 -27.00
C THR A 688 -6.11 14.45 -25.98
N ILE A 689 -4.88 14.59 -26.44
CA ILE A 689 -3.66 14.37 -25.67
C ILE A 689 -2.68 15.53 -25.90
N GLY A 690 -1.79 15.81 -24.96
CA GLY A 690 -0.76 16.81 -25.12
C GLY A 690 0.31 16.35 -26.11
N ARG A 691 0.89 15.18 -25.82
CA ARG A 691 1.91 14.56 -26.67
C ARG A 691 1.95 13.05 -26.50
N LEU A 692 2.44 12.36 -27.53
CA LEU A 692 2.61 10.90 -27.55
C LEU A 692 4.09 10.55 -27.67
N SER A 693 4.56 9.64 -26.81
CA SER A 693 5.89 9.06 -26.87
C SER A 693 5.86 7.55 -26.66
N GLY A 694 6.95 6.87 -27.01
CA GLY A 694 7.10 5.43 -26.84
C GLY A 694 7.05 4.64 -28.14
N SER A 695 7.06 3.32 -28.01
CA SER A 695 7.29 2.36 -29.11
C SER A 695 6.13 1.38 -29.35
N GLY A 696 5.02 1.55 -28.64
CA GLY A 696 3.88 0.65 -28.63
C GLY A 696 2.93 0.77 -29.83
N GLN A 697 1.68 0.38 -29.63
CA GLN A 697 0.63 0.45 -30.65
C GLN A 697 -0.55 1.28 -30.15
N PHE A 698 -0.93 2.30 -30.93
CA PHE A 698 -2.19 3.01 -30.80
C PHE A 698 -3.14 2.50 -31.88
N THR A 699 -4.35 2.06 -31.51
CA THR A 699 -5.28 1.44 -32.46
C THR A 699 -6.74 1.80 -32.19
N SER A 700 -7.60 1.50 -33.15
CA SER A 700 -9.05 1.50 -33.01
C SER A 700 -9.56 0.22 -33.64
N SER A 701 -9.95 -0.75 -32.80
CA SER A 701 -10.40 -2.06 -33.28
C SER A 701 -11.84 -2.10 -33.79
N ASN A 702 -12.64 -1.04 -33.59
CA ASN A 702 -13.99 -0.93 -34.14
C ASN A 702 -14.00 -0.37 -35.58
N THR A 703 -15.12 -0.55 -36.30
CA THR A 703 -15.27 -0.10 -37.70
C THR A 703 -15.59 1.39 -37.87
N ASP A 704 -15.99 2.06 -36.78
CA ASP A 704 -16.47 3.44 -36.82
C ASP A 704 -15.33 4.45 -36.71
N GLY A 705 -14.25 4.07 -36.02
CA GLY A 705 -13.01 4.84 -35.95
C GLY A 705 -13.00 5.94 -34.91
N GLY A 706 -12.05 6.86 -35.01
CA GLY A 706 -11.86 7.93 -34.03
C GLY A 706 -10.93 9.04 -34.49
N THR A 707 -10.91 10.15 -33.76
CA THR A 707 -9.89 11.20 -33.95
C THR A 707 -8.91 11.20 -32.79
N LEU A 708 -7.62 11.16 -33.06
CA LEU A 708 -6.57 11.45 -32.10
C LEU A 708 -6.06 12.88 -32.33
N ASN A 709 -6.28 13.76 -31.36
CA ASN A 709 -5.84 15.14 -31.40
C ASN A 709 -4.62 15.37 -30.50
N PHE A 710 -3.50 15.80 -31.07
CA PHE A 710 -2.32 16.28 -30.39
C PHE A 710 -2.45 17.79 -30.13
N ALA A 711 -2.80 18.17 -28.90
CA ALA A 711 -3.20 19.52 -28.51
C ALA A 711 -2.19 20.25 -27.63
N GLY A 712 -1.06 19.63 -27.27
CA GLY A 712 -0.12 20.23 -26.32
C GLY A 712 0.65 21.42 -26.88
N ASP A 713 0.86 22.42 -26.03
CA ASP A 713 1.60 23.65 -26.38
C ASP A 713 3.04 23.64 -25.87
N THR A 714 3.40 22.69 -24.99
CA THR A 714 4.75 22.58 -24.45
C THR A 714 5.33 21.17 -24.59
N GLY A 715 6.64 21.12 -24.84
CA GLY A 715 7.46 19.92 -24.96
C GLY A 715 7.09 18.99 -26.13
N ASN A 716 8.05 18.19 -26.60
CA ASN A 716 7.90 17.41 -27.83
C ASN A 716 7.46 15.97 -27.55
N GLY A 717 6.65 15.40 -28.46
CA GLY A 717 6.32 13.97 -28.49
C GLY A 717 7.24 13.22 -29.44
N LEU A 718 7.73 12.05 -29.02
CA LEU A 718 8.65 11.20 -29.79
C LEU A 718 8.09 9.77 -29.85
N TYR A 719 7.32 9.47 -30.90
CA TYR A 719 6.64 8.19 -31.03
C TYR A 719 7.22 7.37 -32.19
N SER A 720 7.78 6.21 -31.86
CA SER A 720 8.36 5.25 -32.81
C SER A 720 7.49 4.01 -33.03
N GLY A 721 6.34 3.94 -32.34
CA GLY A 721 5.36 2.87 -32.46
C GLY A 721 4.46 2.98 -33.69
N SER A 722 3.35 2.23 -33.70
CA SER A 722 2.36 2.27 -34.79
C SER A 722 1.06 2.98 -34.39
N ILE A 723 0.40 3.59 -35.37
CA ILE A 723 -0.98 4.08 -35.26
C ILE A 723 -1.79 3.39 -36.36
N ASP A 724 -2.78 2.60 -35.95
CA ASP A 724 -3.47 1.63 -36.81
C ASP A 724 -5.00 1.76 -36.75
N GLY A 725 -5.68 1.23 -37.77
CA GLY A 725 -7.14 1.20 -37.83
C GLY A 725 -7.78 2.49 -38.36
N LYS A 726 -9.07 2.71 -38.12
CA LYS A 726 -9.79 3.86 -38.66
C LYS A 726 -9.61 5.11 -37.81
N ILE A 727 -8.38 5.60 -37.72
CA ILE A 727 -8.02 6.77 -36.91
C ILE A 727 -7.72 7.96 -37.82
N SER A 728 -8.35 9.11 -37.52
CA SER A 728 -7.96 10.42 -38.02
C SER A 728 -7.01 11.09 -37.06
N LEU A 729 -6.00 11.78 -37.58
CA LEU A 729 -5.01 12.50 -36.78
C LEU A 729 -5.26 14.01 -36.89
N VAL A 730 -5.19 14.72 -35.78
CA VAL A 730 -5.22 16.18 -35.74
C VAL A 730 -4.04 16.68 -34.92
N LYS A 731 -3.28 17.63 -35.44
CA LYS A 731 -2.28 18.40 -34.68
C LYS A 731 -2.81 19.81 -34.50
N SER A 732 -3.12 20.19 -33.25
CA SER A 732 -3.74 21.49 -32.93
C SER A 732 -2.99 22.33 -31.90
N GLY A 733 -2.06 21.75 -31.14
CA GLY A 733 -1.20 22.50 -30.23
C GLY A 733 0.07 23.04 -30.90
N ASP A 734 0.82 23.88 -30.20
CA ASP A 734 2.02 24.55 -30.73
C ASP A 734 3.29 23.69 -30.74
N ASN A 735 3.32 22.58 -29.99
CA ASN A 735 4.52 21.76 -29.87
C ASN A 735 4.88 20.94 -31.13
N THR A 736 5.98 20.19 -31.07
CA THR A 736 6.34 19.21 -32.13
C THR A 736 5.93 17.79 -31.73
N GLN A 737 5.19 17.11 -32.61
CA GLN A 737 4.96 15.66 -32.52
C GLN A 737 5.74 14.95 -33.64
N SER A 738 6.66 14.06 -33.28
CA SER A 738 7.40 13.24 -34.24
C SER A 738 6.82 11.82 -34.28
N LEU A 739 6.61 11.32 -35.50
CA LEU A 739 6.12 9.98 -35.82
C LEU A 739 7.18 9.27 -36.67
N SER A 740 7.98 8.39 -36.07
CA SER A 740 9.09 7.68 -36.74
C SER A 740 8.81 6.20 -37.03
N GLY A 741 7.70 5.67 -36.51
CA GLY A 741 7.29 4.28 -36.75
C GLY A 741 6.52 4.07 -38.05
N THR A 742 5.83 2.94 -38.14
CA THR A 742 4.96 2.63 -39.28
C THR A 742 3.50 2.96 -38.93
N MET A 743 2.88 3.86 -39.69
CA MET A 743 1.49 4.25 -39.49
C MET A 743 0.61 3.64 -40.58
N THR A 744 -0.44 2.92 -40.18
CA THR A 744 -1.40 2.27 -41.07
C THR A 744 -2.83 2.76 -40.89
N HIS A 745 -3.01 3.84 -40.11
CA HIS A 745 -4.32 4.46 -39.90
C HIS A 745 -4.97 4.86 -41.23
N THR A 746 -6.29 4.77 -41.32
CA THR A 746 -7.04 5.01 -42.58
C THR A 746 -7.84 6.31 -42.60
N GLY A 747 -7.92 7.04 -41.49
CA GLY A 747 -8.53 8.37 -41.44
C GLY A 747 -7.60 9.46 -41.98
N ALA A 748 -8.15 10.64 -42.26
CA ALA A 748 -7.38 11.81 -42.70
C ALA A 748 -6.47 12.36 -41.60
N THR A 749 -5.40 13.05 -41.99
CA THR A 749 -4.49 13.77 -41.08
C THR A 749 -4.67 15.28 -41.29
N THR A 750 -4.86 16.05 -40.22
CA THR A 750 -4.99 17.51 -40.28
C THR A 750 -3.95 18.18 -39.39
N VAL A 751 -3.20 19.16 -39.91
CA VAL A 751 -2.19 19.90 -39.16
C VAL A 751 -2.60 21.37 -39.10
N ASN A 752 -3.17 21.79 -37.96
CA ASN A 752 -3.71 23.13 -37.75
C ASN A 752 -2.72 24.09 -37.07
N ALA A 753 -1.79 23.58 -36.25
CA ALA A 753 -0.78 24.35 -35.54
C ALA A 753 0.46 23.50 -35.23
N GLY A 754 1.52 24.13 -34.74
CA GLY A 754 2.78 23.47 -34.37
C GLY A 754 3.41 22.68 -35.53
N THR A 755 4.16 21.63 -35.18
CA THR A 755 4.86 20.78 -36.17
C THR A 755 4.50 19.30 -36.01
N LEU A 756 4.16 18.65 -37.12
CA LEU A 756 4.06 17.19 -37.23
C LEU A 756 5.22 16.67 -38.10
N LEU A 757 6.17 15.94 -37.51
CA LEU A 757 7.29 15.35 -38.23
C LEU A 757 6.98 13.90 -38.60
N ILE A 758 7.05 13.60 -39.89
CA ILE A 758 6.92 12.26 -40.47
C ILE A 758 8.32 11.75 -40.77
N ASN A 759 8.88 10.98 -39.84
CA ASN A 759 10.22 10.38 -39.95
C ASN A 759 10.16 8.85 -40.17
N GLY A 760 8.95 8.32 -40.31
CA GLY A 760 8.67 6.91 -40.53
C GLY A 760 7.95 6.64 -41.85
N THR A 761 7.19 5.55 -41.90
CA THR A 761 6.45 5.15 -43.11
C THR A 761 4.95 5.18 -42.84
N HIS A 762 4.22 6.01 -43.58
CA HIS A 762 2.78 6.13 -43.49
C HIS A 762 2.17 5.48 -44.74
N THR A 763 1.80 4.20 -44.64
CA THR A 763 1.28 3.40 -45.76
C THR A 763 -0.25 3.43 -45.87
N GLY A 764 -0.93 3.83 -44.80
CA GLY A 764 -2.37 4.09 -44.78
C GLY A 764 -2.70 5.59 -44.85
N GLY A 765 -3.99 5.90 -44.82
CA GLY A 765 -4.49 7.23 -44.46
C GLY A 765 -5.44 7.83 -45.50
N GLY A 766 -6.31 8.71 -45.04
CA GLY A 766 -6.91 9.72 -45.90
C GLY A 766 -5.90 10.81 -46.24
N ASP A 767 -6.37 11.88 -46.89
CA ASP A 767 -5.50 13.00 -47.28
C ASP A 767 -4.88 13.71 -46.05
N TYR A 768 -3.69 14.26 -46.24
CA TYR A 768 -2.99 15.11 -45.27
C TYR A 768 -3.32 16.56 -45.60
N THR A 769 -4.08 17.24 -44.75
CA THR A 769 -4.42 18.66 -44.91
C THR A 769 -3.63 19.50 -43.92
N VAL A 770 -2.85 20.46 -44.41
CA VAL A 770 -2.07 21.38 -43.58
C VAL A 770 -2.70 22.76 -43.66
N ASN A 771 -3.16 23.28 -42.52
CA ASN A 771 -3.98 24.48 -42.40
C ASN A 771 -3.56 25.33 -41.18
N GLY A 772 -2.38 25.96 -41.27
CA GLY A 772 -1.84 26.84 -40.23
C GLY A 772 -0.65 26.27 -39.44
N GLY A 773 -0.37 24.97 -39.54
CA GLY A 773 0.82 24.35 -38.95
C GLY A 773 1.87 23.90 -39.99
N THR A 774 2.88 23.16 -39.52
CA THR A 774 3.98 22.62 -40.33
C THR A 774 3.94 21.09 -40.38
N LEU A 775 3.91 20.52 -41.58
CA LEU A 775 4.20 19.11 -41.82
C LEU A 775 5.67 19.00 -42.25
N GLY A 776 6.45 18.08 -41.70
CA GLY A 776 7.87 17.94 -42.07
C GLY A 776 8.42 16.54 -41.90
N GLY A 777 9.75 16.41 -41.87
CA GLY A 777 10.45 15.14 -41.67
C GLY A 777 11.01 14.53 -42.96
N ASN A 778 11.57 13.33 -42.83
CA ASN A 778 12.31 12.62 -43.89
C ASN A 778 11.72 11.23 -44.24
N GLY A 779 10.47 11.00 -43.87
CA GLY A 779 9.75 9.75 -44.05
C GLY A 779 9.01 9.65 -45.38
N SER A 780 7.99 8.78 -45.42
CA SER A 780 7.11 8.59 -46.57
C SER A 780 5.63 8.63 -46.20
N ILE A 781 4.80 9.23 -47.05
CA ILE A 781 3.36 9.37 -46.94
C ILE A 781 2.72 8.81 -48.21
N ALA A 782 1.95 7.72 -48.13
CA ALA A 782 1.34 7.13 -49.33
C ALA A 782 0.21 7.98 -49.93
N SER A 783 -0.54 8.71 -49.11
CA SER A 783 -1.72 9.49 -49.50
C SER A 783 -1.39 10.89 -50.05
N HIS A 784 -2.41 11.62 -50.52
CA HIS A 784 -2.24 12.99 -51.02
C HIS A 784 -1.91 13.96 -49.87
N VAL A 785 -1.13 15.00 -50.18
CA VAL A 785 -0.85 16.12 -49.28
C VAL A 785 -1.39 17.42 -49.88
N VAL A 786 -2.16 18.15 -49.09
CA VAL A 786 -2.82 19.40 -49.44
C VAL A 786 -2.40 20.48 -48.45
N LEU A 787 -1.69 21.49 -48.92
CA LEU A 787 -1.43 22.72 -48.16
C LEU A 787 -2.50 23.74 -48.50
N THR A 788 -3.23 24.17 -47.49
CA THR A 788 -4.17 25.29 -47.58
C THR A 788 -3.49 26.58 -47.10
N THR A 789 -4.11 27.74 -47.31
CA THR A 789 -3.55 29.04 -46.91
C THR A 789 -3.06 29.02 -45.45
N GLY A 790 -1.80 29.42 -45.23
CA GLY A 790 -1.13 29.39 -43.93
C GLY A 790 -0.47 28.05 -43.57
N GLY A 791 -0.67 26.98 -44.35
CA GLY A 791 0.01 25.71 -44.17
C GLY A 791 1.45 25.71 -44.70
N ARG A 792 2.33 24.97 -44.02
CA ARG A 792 3.74 24.83 -44.39
C ARG A 792 4.14 23.35 -44.54
N LEU A 793 4.84 23.01 -45.63
CA LEU A 793 5.55 21.73 -45.76
C LEU A 793 7.05 21.99 -45.61
N SER A 794 7.74 21.26 -44.75
CA SER A 794 9.17 21.42 -44.47
C SER A 794 9.88 20.07 -44.50
N PRO A 795 10.20 19.53 -45.70
CA PRO A 795 10.97 18.30 -45.83
C PRO A 795 12.33 18.40 -45.12
N GLY A 796 12.74 17.30 -44.50
CA GLY A 796 13.93 17.24 -43.66
C GLY A 796 13.66 17.51 -42.18
N ASN A 797 14.67 17.21 -41.38
CA ASN A 797 14.73 17.50 -39.95
C ASN A 797 15.72 18.64 -39.70
N ALA A 798 15.40 19.51 -38.74
CA ALA A 798 16.33 20.56 -38.33
C ALA A 798 17.63 19.95 -37.76
N ASN A 799 18.77 20.60 -38.03
CA ASN A 799 20.09 20.28 -37.47
C ASN A 799 20.67 18.90 -37.83
N THR A 800 20.20 18.23 -38.87
CA THR A 800 20.85 17.03 -39.41
C THR A 800 21.82 17.38 -40.54
N PHE A 801 22.97 16.69 -40.58
CA PHE A 801 23.92 16.76 -41.69
C PHE A 801 23.52 15.78 -42.81
N GLY A 802 23.79 16.15 -44.06
CA GLY A 802 23.44 15.35 -45.24
C GLY A 802 22.05 15.67 -45.81
N SER A 803 21.82 15.20 -47.03
CA SER A 803 20.55 15.39 -47.74
C SER A 803 19.46 14.47 -47.20
N GLN A 804 18.26 15.03 -47.00
CA GLN A 804 17.07 14.27 -46.63
C GLN A 804 15.98 14.44 -47.67
N GLN A 805 15.03 13.51 -47.65
CA GLN A 805 13.90 13.53 -48.57
C GLN A 805 12.63 13.17 -47.85
N LEU A 806 11.58 13.98 -48.02
CA LEU A 806 10.21 13.57 -47.72
C LEU A 806 9.59 13.00 -48.99
N THR A 807 8.98 11.81 -48.91
CA THR A 807 8.31 11.18 -50.05
C THR A 807 6.80 11.22 -49.88
N ILE A 808 6.09 11.72 -50.89
CA ILE A 808 4.63 11.68 -50.99
C ILE A 808 4.29 10.75 -52.14
N GLY A 809 3.63 9.63 -51.88
CA GLY A 809 3.22 8.67 -52.91
C GLY A 809 2.03 9.16 -53.75
N GLY A 810 1.14 9.96 -53.16
CA GLY A 810 0.01 10.59 -53.83
C GLY A 810 0.35 11.92 -54.50
N ASP A 811 -0.68 12.71 -54.77
CA ASP A 811 -0.55 14.08 -55.28
C ASP A 811 -0.10 15.05 -54.19
N TYR A 812 0.64 16.08 -54.60
CA TYR A 812 0.97 17.25 -53.79
C TYR A 812 0.26 18.48 -54.35
N SER A 813 -0.44 19.22 -53.50
CA SER A 813 -1.06 20.49 -53.88
C SER A 813 -0.78 21.59 -52.87
N GLN A 814 -0.31 22.73 -53.35
CA GLN A 814 -0.06 23.94 -52.57
C GLN A 814 -1.00 25.05 -53.03
N ALA A 815 -1.73 25.66 -52.08
CA ALA A 815 -2.62 26.78 -52.35
C ALA A 815 -1.88 28.14 -52.21
N ASP A 816 -2.51 29.20 -52.71
CA ASP A 816 -2.04 30.56 -52.46
C ASP A 816 -1.97 30.86 -50.95
N GLY A 817 -0.86 31.48 -50.53
CA GLY A 817 -0.55 31.78 -49.14
C GLY A 817 -0.10 30.59 -48.30
N ALA A 818 0.20 29.43 -48.91
CA ALA A 818 0.93 28.32 -48.28
C ALA A 818 2.40 28.32 -48.72
N ALA A 819 3.26 27.61 -47.97
CA ALA A 819 4.71 27.59 -48.22
C ALA A 819 5.30 26.16 -48.27
N LEU A 820 6.21 25.94 -49.23
CA LEU A 820 7.16 24.84 -49.21
C LEU A 820 8.49 25.38 -48.70
N ALA A 821 8.97 24.88 -47.57
CA ALA A 821 10.22 25.29 -46.96
C ALA A 821 11.26 24.20 -47.09
N LEU A 822 12.41 24.52 -47.67
CA LEU A 822 13.49 23.57 -47.89
C LEU A 822 14.82 24.14 -47.40
N ASP A 823 15.57 23.33 -46.66
CA ASP A 823 17.03 23.44 -46.72
C ASP A 823 17.45 22.95 -48.11
N ILE A 824 18.35 23.67 -48.79
CA ILE A 824 18.79 23.30 -50.15
C ILE A 824 19.53 21.95 -50.22
N LYS A 825 19.81 21.31 -49.08
CA LYS A 825 20.28 19.91 -49.07
C LYS A 825 19.13 18.90 -49.11
N ASP A 826 17.93 19.32 -48.72
CA ASP A 826 16.75 18.48 -48.59
C ASP A 826 15.90 18.55 -49.87
N SER A 827 15.02 17.56 -50.06
CA SER A 827 14.18 17.46 -51.25
C SER A 827 12.79 16.93 -50.96
N LEU A 828 11.85 17.24 -51.84
CA LEU A 828 10.52 16.67 -51.89
C LEU A 828 10.40 15.71 -53.09
N SER A 829 9.95 14.48 -52.85
CA SER A 829 9.65 13.52 -53.90
C SER A 829 8.15 13.24 -53.93
N VAL A 830 7.52 13.35 -55.10
CA VAL A 830 6.08 13.19 -55.30
C VAL A 830 5.79 12.11 -56.33
N GLY A 831 4.98 11.11 -55.96
CA GLY A 831 4.56 10.00 -56.81
C GLY A 831 3.39 10.36 -57.74
N GLY A 832 2.54 11.29 -57.31
CA GLY A 832 1.40 11.80 -58.08
C GLY A 832 1.70 13.10 -58.83
N THR A 833 0.63 13.85 -59.10
CA THR A 833 0.67 15.20 -59.70
C THR A 833 1.15 16.21 -58.66
N THR A 834 1.98 17.17 -59.09
CA THR A 834 2.47 18.26 -58.24
C THR A 834 1.86 19.58 -58.70
N SER A 835 1.02 20.21 -57.87
CA SER A 835 0.44 21.53 -58.15
C SER A 835 1.07 22.59 -57.25
N LEU A 836 1.79 23.54 -57.86
CA LEU A 836 2.55 24.59 -57.18
C LEU A 836 1.79 25.92 -57.23
N ALA A 837 1.79 26.62 -56.10
CA ALA A 837 1.32 27.99 -55.91
C ALA A 837 1.97 28.53 -54.62
N GLY A 838 1.64 29.75 -54.18
CA GLY A 838 2.15 30.29 -52.91
C GLY A 838 3.68 30.44 -52.90
N GLU A 839 4.32 30.27 -51.74
CA GLU A 839 5.75 30.58 -51.54
C GLU A 839 6.65 29.33 -51.57
N LEU A 840 7.85 29.47 -52.15
CA LEU A 840 8.99 28.58 -51.90
C LEU A 840 10.00 29.30 -51.00
N GLU A 841 10.25 28.74 -49.82
CA GLU A 841 11.20 29.28 -48.86
C GLU A 841 12.46 28.43 -48.85
N LEU A 842 13.58 29.01 -49.26
CA LEU A 842 14.87 28.34 -49.30
C LEU A 842 15.75 28.77 -48.14
N SER A 843 16.43 27.81 -47.53
CA SER A 843 17.47 28.06 -46.55
C SER A 843 18.76 27.37 -46.97
N SER A 844 19.87 28.09 -46.85
CA SER A 844 21.19 27.64 -47.31
C SER A 844 22.17 27.55 -46.13
N ASN A 845 21.85 26.67 -45.18
CA ASN A 845 22.75 26.37 -44.08
C ASN A 845 23.87 25.45 -44.61
N ASN A 846 25.15 25.74 -44.30
CA ASN A 846 26.34 25.03 -44.82
C ASN A 846 26.73 25.33 -46.28
N LEU A 847 26.90 26.61 -46.59
CA LEU A 847 27.35 27.13 -47.90
C LEU A 847 28.65 26.53 -48.45
N SER A 848 29.50 25.95 -47.59
CA SER A 848 30.78 25.35 -47.98
C SER A 848 30.66 24.12 -48.88
N GLN A 849 29.48 23.50 -48.95
CA GLN A 849 29.23 22.28 -49.74
C GLN A 849 28.81 22.56 -51.19
N TYR A 850 28.49 23.81 -51.52
CA TYR A 850 27.98 24.19 -52.84
C TYR A 850 28.98 25.11 -53.57
N GLN A 851 29.02 24.98 -54.89
CA GLN A 851 29.84 25.73 -55.83
C GLN A 851 28.94 26.37 -56.89
N ILE A 852 29.39 27.50 -57.45
CA ILE A 852 28.73 28.09 -58.62
C ILE A 852 28.65 27.03 -59.74
N GLY A 853 27.45 26.87 -60.30
CA GLY A 853 27.11 25.87 -61.31
C GLY A 853 26.54 24.56 -60.76
N ASN A 854 26.51 24.34 -59.43
CA ASN A 854 25.79 23.20 -58.87
C ASN A 854 24.28 23.33 -59.14
N ASN A 855 23.65 22.21 -59.51
CA ASN A 855 22.20 22.09 -59.59
C ASN A 855 21.72 21.20 -58.43
N VAL A 856 20.73 21.70 -57.71
CA VAL A 856 20.05 20.99 -56.62
C VAL A 856 18.64 20.66 -57.06
N THR A 857 18.21 19.42 -56.88
CA THR A 857 16.80 19.06 -57.05
C THR A 857 16.04 19.37 -55.77
N LEU A 858 15.12 20.33 -55.83
CA LEU A 858 14.27 20.73 -54.71
C LEU A 858 13.00 19.89 -54.66
N VAL A 859 12.38 19.70 -55.82
CA VAL A 859 11.15 18.89 -55.98
C VAL A 859 11.34 17.96 -57.16
N ASN A 860 10.95 16.69 -57.00
CA ASN A 860 10.84 15.72 -58.09
C ASN A 860 9.43 15.12 -58.08
N SER A 861 8.83 14.97 -59.25
CA SER A 861 7.49 14.44 -59.44
C SER A 861 7.46 13.39 -60.55
N THR A 862 6.88 12.21 -60.28
CA THR A 862 6.61 11.24 -61.36
C THR A 862 5.36 11.59 -62.17
N GLY A 863 4.42 12.36 -61.60
CA GLY A 863 3.27 12.92 -62.30
C GLY A 863 3.57 14.28 -62.95
N ALA A 864 2.54 14.91 -63.53
CA ALA A 864 2.70 16.22 -64.17
C ALA A 864 2.92 17.32 -63.10
N MET A 865 3.79 18.29 -63.41
CA MET A 865 3.95 19.51 -62.63
C MET A 865 3.05 20.62 -63.20
N ASN A 866 2.17 21.19 -62.37
CA ASN A 866 1.25 22.26 -62.73
C ASN A 866 1.55 23.52 -61.91
N GLY A 867 1.59 24.68 -62.56
CA GLY A 867 1.85 25.96 -61.91
C GLY A 867 3.33 26.21 -61.57
N LYS A 868 3.58 27.33 -60.90
CA LYS A 868 4.88 27.78 -60.36
C LYS A 868 4.63 28.36 -58.96
N PHE A 869 5.69 28.58 -58.18
CA PHE A 869 5.55 29.38 -56.96
C PHE A 869 5.28 30.85 -57.31
N ASN A 870 4.46 31.52 -56.51
CA ASN A 870 4.09 32.93 -56.63
C ASN A 870 5.14 33.87 -56.00
N SER A 871 6.06 33.33 -55.20
CA SER A 871 7.21 34.04 -54.65
C SER A 871 8.26 33.04 -54.19
N ILE A 872 9.52 33.45 -54.20
CA ILE A 872 10.64 32.63 -53.72
C ILE A 872 11.45 33.47 -52.73
N SER A 873 11.56 33.02 -51.49
CA SER A 873 12.38 33.69 -50.48
C SER A 873 13.64 32.89 -50.16
N GLY A 874 14.66 33.59 -49.66
CA GLY A 874 15.95 32.97 -49.34
C GLY A 874 16.80 32.59 -50.55
N VAL A 875 16.58 33.25 -51.70
CA VAL A 875 17.38 33.02 -52.92
C VAL A 875 18.83 33.47 -52.78
N SER A 876 19.16 34.39 -51.85
CA SER A 876 20.54 34.81 -51.61
C SER A 876 21.26 33.83 -50.69
N MET A 877 22.39 33.31 -51.17
CA MET A 877 23.25 32.37 -50.44
C MET A 877 24.42 33.07 -49.72
N GLY A 878 24.60 34.38 -49.91
CA GLY A 878 25.84 35.05 -49.48
C GLY A 878 27.03 34.68 -50.39
N THR A 879 28.21 34.43 -49.82
CA THR A 879 29.44 34.26 -50.62
C THR A 879 29.75 32.78 -50.89
N VAL A 880 29.73 32.38 -52.18
CA VAL A 880 30.17 31.07 -52.67
C VAL A 880 31.30 31.26 -53.69
N ASN A 881 32.38 30.48 -53.59
CA ASN A 881 33.60 30.67 -54.38
C ASN A 881 34.17 32.11 -54.35
N GLY A 882 33.91 32.88 -53.28
CA GLY A 882 34.34 34.29 -53.17
C GLY A 882 33.47 35.29 -53.93
N LEU A 883 32.37 34.84 -54.53
CA LEU A 883 31.41 35.63 -55.28
C LEU A 883 30.07 35.64 -54.55
N ASN A 884 29.32 36.73 -54.67
CA ASN A 884 27.95 36.77 -54.16
C ASN A 884 27.09 35.83 -55.00
N ALA A 885 26.45 34.86 -54.36
CA ALA A 885 25.76 33.77 -55.01
C ALA A 885 24.28 33.77 -54.63
N GLY A 886 23.46 33.28 -55.55
CA GLY A 886 22.06 33.01 -55.30
C GLY A 886 21.57 31.74 -55.99
N LEU A 887 20.30 31.44 -55.75
CA LEU A 887 19.61 30.23 -56.18
C LEU A 887 18.66 30.57 -57.32
N ALA A 888 19.08 30.26 -58.54
CA ALA A 888 18.25 30.38 -59.72
C ALA A 888 17.31 29.19 -59.81
N VAL A 889 16.05 29.38 -59.38
CA VAL A 889 15.03 28.33 -59.41
C VAL A 889 14.54 28.12 -60.85
N GLN A 890 14.51 26.87 -61.29
CA GLN A 890 14.11 26.44 -62.62
C GLN A 890 13.02 25.37 -62.54
N TYR A 891 12.04 25.48 -63.42
CA TYR A 891 10.90 24.57 -63.50
C TYR A 891 11.01 23.69 -64.75
N GLY A 892 11.14 22.38 -64.55
CA GLY A 892 11.02 21.39 -65.61
C GLY A 892 9.62 20.80 -65.70
N ALA A 893 9.45 19.80 -66.57
CA ALA A 893 8.16 19.11 -66.74
C ALA A 893 7.75 18.27 -65.51
N ASN A 894 8.75 17.88 -64.71
CA ASN A 894 8.64 16.91 -63.62
C ASN A 894 9.47 17.29 -62.39
N ASP A 895 10.23 18.38 -62.43
CA ASP A 895 11.14 18.77 -61.35
C ASP A 895 11.21 20.29 -61.16
N VAL A 896 11.50 20.68 -59.92
CA VAL A 896 11.97 22.02 -59.59
C VAL A 896 13.41 21.88 -59.15
N THR A 897 14.31 22.60 -59.81
CA THR A 897 15.73 22.62 -59.47
C THR A 897 16.16 24.03 -59.09
N ALA A 898 17.20 24.15 -58.29
CA ALA A 898 17.88 25.42 -58.05
C ALA A 898 19.32 25.31 -58.52
N ARG A 899 19.70 26.19 -59.46
CA ARG A 899 21.10 26.37 -59.85
C ARG A 899 21.75 27.38 -58.94
N VAL A 900 22.86 27.01 -58.32
CA VAL A 900 23.73 27.96 -57.61
C VAL A 900 24.42 28.83 -58.66
N SER A 901 24.07 30.11 -58.72
CA SER A 901 24.57 31.05 -59.73
C SER A 901 25.20 32.28 -59.10
N ILE A 902 26.02 33.01 -59.86
CA ILE A 902 26.47 34.33 -59.42
C ILE A 902 25.24 35.24 -59.38
N MET A 903 25.09 35.99 -58.31
CA MET A 903 23.98 36.91 -58.15
C MET A 903 24.02 37.96 -59.28
N GLY A 904 22.95 38.05 -60.07
CA GLY A 904 22.88 38.92 -61.26
C GLY A 904 23.32 38.30 -62.59
N ASP A 905 23.70 37.01 -62.64
CA ASP A 905 24.04 36.28 -63.88
C ASP A 905 22.78 35.61 -64.45
N ALA A 906 22.11 36.29 -65.37
CA ALA A 906 20.82 35.87 -65.95
C ALA A 906 21.00 34.77 -67.01
N ASP A 907 22.08 34.83 -67.79
CA ASP A 907 22.31 33.91 -68.91
C ASP A 907 23.11 32.65 -68.53
N PHE A 908 23.45 32.52 -67.24
CA PHE A 908 24.22 31.42 -66.66
C PHE A 908 25.58 31.23 -67.34
N SER A 909 26.19 32.32 -67.81
CA SER A 909 27.54 32.30 -68.40
C SER A 909 28.66 32.18 -67.36
N ASP A 910 28.30 32.11 -66.07
CA ASP A 910 29.18 32.21 -64.92
C ASP A 910 29.92 33.57 -64.89
N SER A 911 29.29 34.60 -65.44
CA SER A 911 29.80 35.98 -65.43
C SER A 911 28.67 37.02 -65.48
N VAL A 912 28.78 38.08 -64.70
CA VAL A 912 27.84 39.21 -64.74
C VAL A 912 28.39 40.30 -65.65
N GLY A 913 27.75 40.50 -66.81
CA GLY A 913 28.18 41.42 -67.85
C GLY A 913 27.03 42.16 -68.53
N ASN A 914 27.31 42.69 -69.73
CA ASN A 914 26.32 43.49 -70.46
C ASN A 914 25.10 42.68 -70.92
N ALA A 915 25.23 41.36 -71.05
CA ALA A 915 24.11 40.48 -71.41
C ALA A 915 23.08 40.45 -70.28
N ASP A 916 23.52 40.36 -69.03
CA ASP A 916 22.67 40.33 -67.84
C ASP A 916 22.02 41.67 -67.55
N ILE A 917 22.75 42.77 -67.75
CA ILE A 917 22.16 44.11 -67.81
C ILE A 917 21.04 44.13 -68.85
N GLY A 918 21.30 43.57 -70.04
CA GLY A 918 20.30 43.45 -71.09
C GLY A 918 19.05 42.67 -70.68
N ALA A 919 19.20 41.61 -69.87
CA ALA A 919 18.09 40.82 -69.35
C ALA A 919 17.20 41.63 -68.40
N VAL A 920 17.76 42.25 -67.36
CA VAL A 920 16.99 43.05 -66.39
C VAL A 920 16.32 44.26 -67.04
N PHE A 921 17.07 45.04 -67.83
CA PHE A 921 16.48 46.21 -68.48
C PHE A 921 15.49 45.84 -69.59
N GLY A 922 15.70 44.69 -70.24
CA GLY A 922 14.79 44.17 -71.25
C GLY A 922 13.44 43.74 -70.68
N SER A 923 13.42 43.37 -69.41
CA SER A 923 12.23 42.87 -68.70
C SER A 923 11.76 43.81 -67.58
N TYR A 924 12.33 45.01 -67.45
CA TYR A 924 12.01 45.94 -66.36
C TYR A 924 10.50 46.26 -66.30
N GLN A 925 9.92 46.19 -65.09
CA GLN A 925 8.48 46.20 -64.78
C GLN A 925 7.71 44.96 -65.24
N SER A 926 8.37 43.85 -65.54
CA SER A 926 7.70 42.55 -65.68
C SER A 926 7.23 42.09 -64.32
N THR A 927 5.92 41.90 -64.16
CA THR A 927 5.28 41.50 -62.89
C THR A 927 4.53 40.17 -62.98
N THR A 928 4.81 39.39 -64.03
CA THR A 928 4.14 38.12 -64.30
C THR A 928 5.14 37.13 -64.88
N ASP A 929 5.26 35.96 -64.26
CA ASP A 929 6.18 34.90 -64.67
C ASP A 929 7.65 35.37 -64.79
N ALA A 930 8.06 36.40 -64.03
CA ALA A 930 9.47 36.75 -63.96
C ALA A 930 10.26 35.60 -63.32
N ASP A 931 11.48 35.40 -63.80
CA ASP A 931 12.41 34.43 -63.25
C ASP A 931 13.84 34.93 -63.40
N TRP A 932 14.76 34.19 -62.82
CA TRP A 932 16.18 34.49 -62.83
C TRP A 932 16.75 34.78 -64.23
N THR A 933 16.25 34.10 -65.26
CA THR A 933 16.80 34.22 -66.63
C THR A 933 16.39 35.50 -67.34
N ILE A 934 15.32 36.13 -66.87
CA ILE A 934 14.85 37.41 -67.39
C ILE A 934 15.12 38.58 -66.45
N GLY A 935 15.80 38.32 -65.33
CA GLY A 935 16.39 39.34 -64.47
C GLY A 935 15.73 39.54 -63.11
N ASP A 936 14.89 38.63 -62.64
CA ASP A 936 14.39 38.61 -61.25
C ASP A 936 15.38 37.83 -60.36
N PHE A 937 16.19 38.55 -59.59
CA PHE A 937 17.29 37.98 -58.80
C PHE A 937 17.02 37.93 -57.31
N ASP A 938 15.99 38.61 -56.82
CA ASP A 938 15.57 38.53 -55.42
C ASP A 938 14.34 37.63 -55.20
N GLY A 939 13.73 37.13 -56.28
CA GLY A 939 12.74 36.06 -56.27
C GLY A 939 11.32 36.54 -55.96
N ASP A 940 11.06 37.86 -56.03
CA ASP A 940 9.76 38.45 -55.75
C ASP A 940 8.79 38.43 -56.97
N LEU A 941 9.26 37.91 -58.11
CA LEU A 941 8.57 37.84 -59.40
C LEU A 941 8.30 39.18 -60.08
N ASP A 942 8.94 40.26 -59.63
CA ASP A 942 8.87 41.59 -60.22
C ASP A 942 10.28 42.06 -60.64
N VAL A 943 10.53 42.22 -61.94
CA VAL A 943 11.82 42.78 -62.39
C VAL A 943 11.84 44.29 -62.16
N ASP A 944 12.51 44.78 -61.13
CA ASP A 944 12.44 46.18 -60.71
C ASP A 944 13.81 46.83 -60.38
N ASN A 945 13.81 47.92 -59.60
CA ASN A 945 15.06 48.60 -59.25
C ASN A 945 15.95 47.79 -58.30
N ALA A 946 15.38 46.88 -57.51
CA ALA A 946 16.10 45.96 -56.65
C ALA A 946 16.98 45.05 -57.51
N ASP A 947 16.44 44.43 -58.55
CA ASP A 947 17.20 43.58 -59.48
C ASP A 947 18.27 44.32 -60.26
N ILE A 948 17.96 45.55 -60.68
CA ILE A 948 18.94 46.45 -61.27
C ILE A 948 20.11 46.64 -60.30
N GLY A 949 19.80 46.89 -59.02
CA GLY A 949 20.79 47.01 -57.95
C GLY A 949 21.61 45.74 -57.79
N VAL A 950 20.99 44.56 -57.94
CA VAL A 950 21.66 43.27 -57.88
C VAL A 950 22.66 43.08 -59.03
N VAL A 951 22.27 43.31 -60.29
CA VAL A 951 23.17 43.15 -61.44
C VAL A 951 24.31 44.17 -61.40
N PHE A 952 24.03 45.44 -61.13
CA PHE A 952 25.10 46.45 -61.06
C PHE A 952 26.02 46.24 -59.85
N GLY A 953 25.49 45.75 -58.73
CA GLY A 953 26.26 45.45 -57.54
C GLY A 953 27.28 44.32 -57.74
N ASN A 954 27.00 43.42 -58.69
CA ASN A 954 27.85 42.27 -59.02
C ASN A 954 28.51 42.39 -60.41
N PHE A 955 28.37 43.52 -61.11
CA PHE A 955 28.87 43.68 -62.48
C PHE A 955 30.39 43.46 -62.58
N GLY A 956 30.80 42.60 -63.50
CA GLY A 956 32.20 42.19 -63.68
C GLY A 956 32.63 41.03 -62.77
N ALA A 957 31.74 40.49 -61.93
CA ALA A 957 31.96 39.21 -61.26
C ALA A 957 32.02 38.08 -62.30
N THR A 958 33.09 37.31 -62.32
CA THR A 958 33.26 36.16 -63.21
C THR A 958 33.85 35.00 -62.43
N LEU A 959 33.28 33.80 -62.60
CA LEU A 959 33.86 32.58 -62.05
C LEU A 959 35.23 32.33 -62.71
N PRO A 960 36.33 32.17 -61.95
CA PRO A 960 37.64 31.90 -62.53
C PRO A 960 37.64 30.57 -63.32
N PRO A 961 38.46 30.43 -64.38
CA PRO A 961 38.60 29.17 -65.09
C PRO A 961 38.97 28.03 -64.13
N GLN A 962 38.23 26.91 -64.18
CA GLN A 962 38.30 25.80 -63.22
C GLN A 962 39.71 25.20 -63.01
N ASN A 963 40.68 25.44 -63.91
CA ASN A 963 42.07 25.00 -63.74
C ASN A 963 42.89 25.77 -62.68
N ALA A 964 42.38 26.89 -62.15
CA ALA A 964 43.06 27.68 -61.11
C ALA A 964 42.48 27.47 -59.69
N LEU A 965 41.43 26.65 -59.54
CA LEU A 965 40.76 26.36 -58.27
C LEU A 965 41.09 24.98 -57.68
N ILE A 966 41.94 24.20 -58.36
CA ILE A 966 42.32 22.84 -57.94
C ILE A 966 43.35 22.80 -56.81
N SER A 967 43.75 23.93 -56.22
CA SER A 967 44.71 23.95 -55.10
C SER A 967 44.12 24.30 -53.73
N SER A 968 42.85 24.69 -53.64
CA SER A 968 42.18 24.93 -52.35
C SER A 968 41.02 23.98 -52.06
N ALA A 969 40.40 23.40 -53.10
CA ALA A 969 39.37 22.36 -52.93
C ALA A 969 39.94 20.98 -52.52
N ALA A 970 41.23 20.74 -52.77
CA ALA A 970 41.91 19.49 -52.36
C ALA A 970 42.48 19.54 -50.93
N ALA A 971 42.45 20.69 -50.26
CA ALA A 971 42.95 20.83 -48.88
C ALA A 971 41.86 20.74 -47.82
N SER A 972 40.59 21.07 -48.13
CA SER A 972 39.46 20.82 -47.20
C SER A 972 38.74 19.49 -47.46
N LEU A 973 39.17 18.72 -48.46
CA LEU A 973 38.81 17.30 -48.60
C LEU A 973 39.78 16.38 -47.82
N LEU A 974 40.72 16.95 -47.05
CA LEU A 974 41.73 16.23 -46.27
C LEU A 974 41.99 16.82 -44.87
N SER A 975 41.15 17.71 -44.36
CA SER A 975 41.03 17.89 -42.91
C SER A 975 39.55 17.67 -42.59
N SER A 976 39.21 16.42 -42.32
CA SER A 976 37.97 16.17 -41.63
C SER A 976 38.05 16.85 -40.27
N ASP A 977 37.00 17.54 -39.82
CA ASP A 977 36.87 17.96 -38.40
C ASP A 977 36.60 16.71 -37.51
N LEU A 978 37.24 15.59 -37.85
CA LEU A 978 37.15 14.31 -37.19
C LEU A 978 38.42 14.08 -36.39
N ALA A 979 38.31 13.32 -35.31
CA ALA A 979 39.50 12.87 -34.60
C ALA A 979 40.35 11.98 -35.52
N ASP A 980 41.68 12.09 -35.40
CA ASP A 980 42.64 11.27 -36.11
C ASP A 980 42.99 10.01 -35.31
N LEU A 981 43.11 8.89 -36.03
CA LEU A 981 43.74 7.65 -35.61
C LEU A 981 45.08 7.51 -36.35
N ILE A 982 46.15 7.93 -35.68
CA ILE A 982 47.49 8.07 -36.21
C ILE A 982 48.29 6.77 -35.99
N TYR A 983 48.77 6.14 -37.07
CA TYR A 983 49.57 4.92 -37.04
C TYR A 983 51.01 5.13 -37.52
N ASN A 984 51.97 4.58 -36.77
CA ASN A 984 53.39 4.60 -37.09
C ASN A 984 53.84 3.25 -37.70
N PRO A 985 54.09 3.19 -39.02
CA PRO A 985 54.37 1.93 -39.70
C PRO A 985 55.72 1.30 -39.32
N ARG A 986 56.66 2.05 -38.73
CA ARG A 986 57.95 1.48 -38.30
C ARG A 986 57.85 0.71 -36.99
N THR A 987 56.99 1.16 -36.09
CA THR A 987 56.93 0.68 -34.69
C THR A 987 55.64 -0.03 -34.36
N GLY A 988 54.60 0.10 -35.20
CA GLY A 988 53.26 -0.39 -34.89
C GLY A 988 52.49 0.49 -33.92
N ALA A 989 53.01 1.69 -33.59
CA ALA A 989 52.41 2.57 -32.60
C ALA A 989 51.16 3.28 -33.11
N VAL A 990 50.16 3.43 -32.25
CA VAL A 990 48.87 4.07 -32.57
C VAL A 990 48.57 5.17 -31.57
N MET A 991 48.15 6.33 -32.06
CA MET A 991 47.74 7.48 -31.26
C MET A 991 46.39 8.01 -31.74
N LEU A 992 45.51 8.35 -30.82
CA LEU A 992 44.30 9.13 -31.08
C LEU A 992 44.59 10.61 -30.86
N ASP A 993 44.18 11.45 -31.81
CA ASP A 993 44.24 12.90 -31.69
C ASP A 993 42.86 13.50 -31.93
N GLY A 994 42.23 13.99 -30.87
CA GLY A 994 40.92 14.65 -30.92
C GLY A 994 41.01 16.15 -31.13
N SER A 995 42.19 16.72 -31.39
CA SER A 995 42.37 18.17 -31.51
C SER A 995 41.63 18.78 -32.70
N GLU A 996 41.35 17.99 -33.73
CA GLU A 996 40.57 18.38 -34.92
C GLU A 996 39.09 17.99 -34.82
N ALA A 997 38.68 17.22 -33.79
CA ALA A 997 37.27 16.88 -33.55
C ALA A 997 36.47 18.09 -33.02
N ASP A 998 35.16 18.13 -33.26
CA ASP A 998 34.24 19.13 -32.68
C ASP A 998 34.38 19.24 -31.16
N GLY A 999 34.83 20.42 -30.67
CA GLY A 999 35.13 20.69 -29.26
C GLY A 999 36.56 20.32 -28.81
N GLY A 1000 37.39 19.80 -29.71
CA GLY A 1000 38.79 19.44 -29.48
C GLY A 1000 38.99 18.27 -28.52
N ARG A 1001 37.95 17.42 -28.36
CA ARG A 1001 37.90 16.34 -27.36
C ARG A 1001 37.09 15.14 -27.84
N ILE A 1002 37.43 13.97 -27.30
CA ILE A 1002 36.72 12.70 -27.47
C ILE A 1002 36.15 12.29 -26.10
N THR A 1003 34.84 12.08 -25.99
CA THR A 1003 34.20 11.61 -24.76
C THR A 1003 34.04 10.09 -24.73
N ASN A 1004 33.82 9.47 -25.90
CA ASN A 1004 33.71 8.02 -26.04
C ASN A 1004 34.41 7.57 -27.32
N PHE A 1005 35.05 6.40 -27.32
CA PHE A 1005 35.51 5.78 -28.55
C PHE A 1005 35.48 4.25 -28.46
N VAL A 1006 35.39 3.61 -29.63
CA VAL A 1006 35.54 2.17 -29.79
C VAL A 1006 36.38 1.87 -31.03
N LEU A 1007 37.44 1.11 -30.83
CA LEU A 1007 38.26 0.47 -31.85
C LEU A 1007 38.10 -1.04 -31.72
N GLU A 1008 37.58 -1.70 -32.74
CA GLU A 1008 37.27 -3.14 -32.76
C GLU A 1008 37.91 -3.79 -33.97
N SER A 1009 38.50 -4.97 -33.78
CA SER A 1009 39.20 -5.76 -34.79
C SER A 1009 39.01 -7.26 -34.53
N ASP A 1010 39.30 -8.10 -35.51
CA ASP A 1010 39.25 -9.57 -35.41
C ASP A 1010 40.45 -10.15 -34.60
N ASP A 1011 40.57 -9.76 -33.33
CA ASP A 1011 41.64 -10.13 -32.38
C ASP A 1011 43.08 -9.70 -32.79
N MET A 1012 43.21 -8.60 -33.55
CA MET A 1012 44.47 -8.18 -34.16
C MET A 1012 45.28 -7.15 -33.36
N PHE A 1013 44.78 -6.66 -32.22
CA PHE A 1013 45.55 -5.78 -31.36
C PHE A 1013 46.62 -6.56 -30.57
N ILE A 1014 47.88 -6.16 -30.70
CA ILE A 1014 49.02 -6.79 -30.02
C ILE A 1014 49.40 -6.02 -28.75
N ASN A 1015 49.91 -6.71 -27.74
CA ASN A 1015 50.45 -6.10 -26.50
C ASN A 1015 49.47 -5.23 -25.68
N THR A 1016 48.15 -5.38 -25.84
CA THR A 1016 47.12 -4.56 -25.13
C THR A 1016 47.05 -4.79 -23.63
N GLY A 1017 47.56 -5.93 -23.13
CA GLY A 1017 47.65 -6.22 -21.68
C GLY A 1017 48.58 -5.30 -20.87
N ALA A 1018 49.32 -4.40 -21.54
CA ALA A 1018 50.14 -3.37 -20.91
C ALA A 1018 49.47 -1.97 -20.88
N LEU A 1019 48.28 -1.81 -21.47
CA LEU A 1019 47.53 -0.54 -21.44
C LEU A 1019 46.84 -0.38 -20.08
N SER A 1020 47.44 0.40 -19.18
CA SER A 1020 46.80 0.82 -17.93
C SER A 1020 45.76 1.91 -18.22
N ASN A 1021 44.57 1.85 -17.59
CA ASN A 1021 43.56 2.92 -17.70
C ASN A 1021 44.21 4.28 -17.36
N PRO A 1022 44.38 5.19 -18.34
CA PRO A 1022 45.11 6.43 -18.10
C PRO A 1022 44.27 7.51 -17.40
N PHE A 1023 42.98 7.26 -17.14
CA PHE A 1023 42.00 8.29 -16.76
C PHE A 1023 41.13 7.87 -15.56
N ASP A 1024 41.14 8.68 -14.50
CA ASP A 1024 40.23 8.50 -13.35
C ASP A 1024 38.78 8.78 -13.77
N GLY A 1025 37.86 7.86 -13.47
CA GLY A 1025 36.42 8.04 -13.69
C GLY A 1025 35.87 7.57 -15.06
N PHE A 1026 36.70 7.00 -15.92
CA PHE A 1026 36.29 6.43 -17.22
C PHE A 1026 36.17 4.90 -17.15
N PHE A 1027 35.20 4.34 -17.88
CA PHE A 1027 35.17 2.91 -18.16
C PHE A 1027 36.08 2.62 -19.36
N PHE A 1028 37.15 1.85 -19.16
CA PHE A 1028 38.16 1.52 -20.19
C PHE A 1028 38.25 0.01 -20.41
N THR A 1029 38.24 -0.42 -21.67
CA THR A 1029 38.42 -1.82 -22.09
C THR A 1029 39.56 -1.90 -23.09
N ALA A 1030 40.49 -2.84 -22.89
CA ALA A 1030 41.57 -3.12 -23.83
C ALA A 1030 41.87 -4.63 -23.83
N ASN A 1031 41.59 -5.29 -24.93
CA ASN A 1031 41.89 -6.71 -25.17
C ASN A 1031 42.39 -6.89 -26.62
N ALA A 1032 42.49 -8.13 -27.11
CA ALA A 1032 43.01 -8.38 -28.45
C ALA A 1032 42.04 -7.93 -29.57
N GLY A 1033 40.72 -7.94 -29.31
CA GLY A 1033 39.67 -7.61 -30.27
C GLY A 1033 39.09 -6.21 -30.10
N GLU A 1034 39.15 -5.60 -28.92
CA GLU A 1034 38.57 -4.27 -28.68
C GLU A 1034 39.43 -3.38 -27.77
N ILE A 1035 39.55 -2.11 -28.13
CA ILE A 1035 40.04 -1.02 -27.27
C ILE A 1035 38.99 0.10 -27.27
N SER A 1036 38.41 0.39 -26.12
CA SER A 1036 37.35 1.39 -25.97
C SER A 1036 37.41 2.15 -24.64
N ALA A 1037 36.87 3.37 -24.63
CA ALA A 1037 36.71 4.18 -23.43
C ALA A 1037 35.40 4.95 -23.45
N SER A 1038 34.80 5.17 -22.28
CA SER A 1038 33.59 5.98 -22.11
C SER A 1038 33.68 6.94 -20.92
N ASP A 1039 33.40 8.22 -21.17
CA ASP A 1039 33.33 9.31 -20.18
C ASP A 1039 31.90 9.54 -19.69
N PRO A 1040 31.48 9.03 -18.52
CA PRO A 1040 30.14 9.27 -18.00
C PRO A 1040 29.91 10.74 -17.54
N LEU A 1041 30.97 11.55 -17.43
CA LEU A 1041 30.90 12.94 -16.98
C LEU A 1041 31.08 13.95 -18.14
N ALA A 1042 31.32 13.48 -19.36
CA ALA A 1042 31.54 14.28 -20.57
C ALA A 1042 32.61 15.38 -20.45
N THR A 1043 33.67 15.11 -19.68
CA THR A 1043 34.85 15.97 -19.53
C THR A 1043 35.77 15.97 -20.76
N GLY A 1044 35.81 14.87 -21.52
CA GLY A 1044 36.48 14.71 -22.81
C GLY A 1044 38.01 14.68 -22.77
N LEU A 1045 38.62 13.91 -23.68
CA LEU A 1045 40.06 13.72 -23.81
C LEU A 1045 40.61 14.33 -25.11
N ALA A 1046 41.74 15.04 -25.04
CA ALA A 1046 42.32 15.69 -26.21
C ALA A 1046 43.14 14.75 -27.10
N SER A 1047 43.95 13.85 -26.53
CA SER A 1047 44.71 12.84 -27.28
C SER A 1047 45.13 11.67 -26.39
N ILE A 1048 45.37 10.49 -26.99
CA ILE A 1048 45.75 9.26 -26.30
C ILE A 1048 46.79 8.51 -27.12
N ASP A 1049 47.95 8.20 -26.55
CA ASP A 1049 48.97 7.34 -27.18
C ASP A 1049 48.84 5.92 -26.63
N PHE A 1050 48.47 4.96 -27.48
CA PHE A 1050 48.37 3.55 -27.12
C PHE A 1050 49.72 2.82 -27.26
N GLY A 1051 50.74 3.45 -27.83
CA GLY A 1051 51.98 2.78 -28.16
C GLY A 1051 51.79 1.67 -29.20
N SER A 1052 52.73 0.73 -29.27
CA SER A 1052 52.82 -0.32 -30.30
C SER A 1052 51.75 -1.43 -30.19
N ILE A 1053 50.50 -1.07 -30.49
CA ILE A 1053 49.34 -1.97 -30.41
C ILE A 1053 48.96 -2.66 -31.72
N LEU A 1054 49.58 -2.30 -32.84
CA LEU A 1054 49.38 -2.97 -34.13
C LEU A 1054 50.71 -3.50 -34.69
N ALA A 1055 50.65 -4.46 -35.62
CA ALA A 1055 51.85 -4.95 -36.29
C ALA A 1055 52.53 -3.81 -37.09
N PRO A 1056 53.87 -3.73 -37.17
CA PRO A 1056 54.56 -2.77 -38.02
C PRO A 1056 54.45 -3.13 -39.51
N ASN A 1057 54.63 -2.14 -40.38
CA ASN A 1057 54.61 -2.18 -41.85
C ASN A 1057 53.25 -2.44 -42.51
N LEU A 1058 52.14 -2.12 -41.84
CA LEU A 1058 50.82 -2.15 -42.48
C LEU A 1058 50.73 -1.05 -43.54
N THR A 1059 50.26 -1.40 -44.74
CA THR A 1059 49.86 -0.41 -45.75
C THR A 1059 48.58 0.31 -45.30
N TYR A 1060 48.28 1.48 -45.87
CA TYR A 1060 47.06 2.23 -45.54
C TYR A 1060 45.78 1.40 -45.72
N ALA A 1061 45.70 0.62 -46.81
CA ALA A 1061 44.55 -0.24 -47.08
C ALA A 1061 44.44 -1.41 -46.08
N GLU A 1062 45.57 -1.99 -45.67
CA GLU A 1062 45.60 -3.02 -44.62
C GLU A 1062 45.24 -2.42 -43.26
N LEU A 1063 45.67 -1.20 -42.95
CA LEU A 1063 45.35 -0.49 -41.71
C LEU A 1063 43.85 -0.23 -41.59
N VAL A 1064 43.23 0.37 -42.61
CA VAL A 1064 41.77 0.65 -42.60
C VAL A 1064 40.97 -0.65 -42.58
N GLY A 1065 41.43 -1.69 -43.31
CA GLY A 1065 40.77 -2.99 -43.35
C GLY A 1065 40.90 -3.85 -42.09
N LEU A 1066 41.72 -3.46 -41.11
CA LEU A 1066 41.87 -4.19 -39.83
C LEU A 1066 40.74 -3.92 -38.85
N PHE A 1067 40.06 -2.78 -38.95
CA PHE A 1067 39.04 -2.38 -37.99
C PHE A 1067 37.64 -2.76 -38.50
N GLU A 1068 36.92 -3.56 -37.72
CA GLU A 1068 35.49 -3.83 -37.93
C GLU A 1068 34.65 -2.63 -37.50
N ARG A 1069 35.11 -1.92 -36.45
CA ARG A 1069 34.55 -0.65 -35.99
C ARG A 1069 35.65 0.29 -35.54
N SER A 1070 35.60 1.54 -35.99
CA SER A 1070 36.54 2.60 -35.59
C SER A 1070 35.79 3.92 -35.46
N THR A 1071 35.15 4.11 -34.31
CA THR A 1071 34.23 5.24 -34.08
C THR A 1071 34.47 5.96 -32.77
N TYR A 1072 34.08 7.23 -32.70
CA TYR A 1072 34.13 8.06 -31.50
C TYR A 1072 32.91 8.96 -31.35
N VAL A 1073 32.78 9.60 -30.19
CA VAL A 1073 31.82 10.67 -29.89
C VAL A 1073 32.63 11.87 -29.38
N GLY A 1074 32.37 13.04 -29.96
CA GLY A 1074 32.97 14.32 -29.57
C GLY A 1074 32.20 14.97 -28.41
N GLU A 1075 32.05 16.29 -28.42
CA GLU A 1075 31.19 16.97 -27.44
C GLU A 1075 29.73 16.50 -27.46
N LEU A 1076 29.03 16.71 -26.34
CA LEU A 1076 27.65 16.26 -26.12
C LEU A 1076 26.72 16.79 -27.23
N GLY A 1077 26.16 15.87 -28.02
CA GLY A 1077 25.27 16.19 -29.15
C GLY A 1077 25.87 15.98 -30.54
N THR A 1078 27.15 15.64 -30.66
CA THR A 1078 27.84 15.41 -31.96
C THR A 1078 27.56 14.05 -32.61
N GLY A 1079 26.94 13.12 -31.87
CA GLY A 1079 26.65 11.77 -32.37
C GLY A 1079 27.89 10.87 -32.49
N VAL A 1080 27.71 9.66 -33.04
CA VAL A 1080 28.82 8.73 -33.29
C VAL A 1080 29.44 9.03 -34.65
N GLN A 1081 30.75 9.25 -34.66
CA GLN A 1081 31.57 9.62 -35.81
C GLN A 1081 32.65 8.55 -36.08
N SER A 1082 33.19 8.48 -37.29
CA SER A 1082 34.35 7.63 -37.60
C SER A 1082 35.65 8.41 -37.46
N PHE A 1083 36.76 7.73 -37.14
CA PHE A 1083 38.09 8.36 -37.14
C PHE A 1083 38.60 8.60 -38.57
N ASP A 1084 39.40 9.65 -38.76
CA ASP A 1084 40.28 9.74 -39.92
C ASP A 1084 41.58 8.97 -39.68
N PHE A 1085 42.03 8.21 -40.69
CA PHE A 1085 43.22 7.36 -40.54
C PHE A 1085 44.45 8.09 -41.07
N VAL A 1086 45.44 8.29 -40.21
CA VAL A 1086 46.68 8.98 -40.58
C VAL A 1086 47.88 8.04 -40.44
N VAL A 1087 48.59 7.77 -41.54
CA VAL A 1087 49.84 7.00 -41.49
C VAL A 1087 51.03 7.96 -41.50
N THR A 1088 51.82 7.99 -40.42
CA THR A 1088 52.94 8.94 -40.33
C THR A 1088 53.96 8.66 -41.44
N ALA A 1089 54.23 9.65 -42.30
CA ALA A 1089 55.20 9.52 -43.39
C ALA A 1089 56.63 9.32 -42.86
N VAL A 1090 57.36 8.34 -43.42
CA VAL A 1090 58.79 8.16 -43.15
C VAL A 1090 59.58 9.19 -43.99
N PRO A 1091 60.39 10.07 -43.40
CA PRO A 1091 61.28 10.91 -44.19
C PRO A 1091 62.36 10.03 -44.83
N GLU A 1092 62.46 10.05 -46.16
CA GLU A 1092 63.60 9.52 -46.90
C GLU A 1092 64.89 10.27 -46.47
N PRO A 1093 66.04 9.59 -46.28
CA PRO A 1093 67.25 10.24 -45.86
C PRO A 1093 67.85 11.00 -47.05
N SER A 1094 67.77 12.33 -47.06
CA SER A 1094 68.51 13.14 -48.04
C SER A 1094 69.44 14.14 -47.37
N SER A 1095 70.73 13.81 -47.49
CA SER A 1095 71.78 14.69 -48.01
C SER A 1095 71.91 16.09 -47.41
N ALA A 1096 72.72 16.19 -46.36
CA ALA A 1096 73.43 17.42 -46.01
C ALA A 1096 74.33 17.88 -47.18
N VAL A 1097 74.37 19.19 -47.46
CA VAL A 1097 75.59 19.98 -47.80
C VAL A 1097 75.24 21.45 -48.13
N LEU A 1098 75.93 22.37 -47.40
CA LEU A 1098 76.31 23.77 -47.70
C LEU A 1098 75.20 24.85 -47.83
N LEU A 1099 75.27 26.07 -47.27
CA LEU A 1099 76.34 26.79 -46.57
C LEU A 1099 75.83 28.20 -46.09
N ILE A 1100 76.16 28.58 -44.83
CA ILE A 1100 76.48 29.93 -44.27
C ILE A 1100 75.45 31.08 -44.42
N GLY A 1101 75.07 31.85 -43.38
CA GLY A 1101 75.49 31.88 -41.99
C GLY A 1101 75.05 33.15 -41.22
N LEU A 1102 75.43 33.18 -39.93
CA LEU A 1102 75.47 34.30 -38.96
C LEU A 1102 74.10 34.77 -38.41
N GLY A 1103 73.82 34.83 -37.10
CA GLY A 1103 74.61 34.58 -35.90
C GLY A 1103 73.74 34.74 -34.63
N SER A 1104 73.95 33.86 -33.65
CA SER A 1104 73.43 33.88 -32.27
C SER A 1104 74.17 34.95 -31.43
N PRO A 1105 73.93 35.21 -30.10
CA PRO A 1105 73.24 34.34 -29.13
C PRO A 1105 72.52 34.95 -27.90
N LEU A 1106 71.91 34.05 -27.10
CA LEU A 1106 71.93 33.96 -25.62
C LEU A 1106 71.04 34.88 -24.73
N ILE A 1107 70.16 34.21 -23.96
CA ILE A 1107 69.97 34.27 -22.48
C ILE A 1107 69.16 35.44 -21.85
N LEU A 1108 68.05 35.15 -21.13
CA LEU A 1108 67.99 34.98 -19.65
C LEU A 1108 66.52 34.88 -19.12
N ARG A 1109 66.31 33.97 -18.16
CA ARG A 1109 65.20 33.83 -17.20
C ARG A 1109 64.69 35.14 -16.56
N ARG A 1110 63.38 35.25 -16.27
CA ARG A 1110 62.78 35.05 -14.91
C ARG A 1110 61.27 35.39 -14.83
N ARG A 1111 60.56 34.53 -14.09
CA ARG A 1111 59.19 34.68 -13.54
C ARG A 1111 59.09 35.79 -12.48
N ARG A 1112 57.85 36.31 -12.31
CA ARG A 1112 57.08 36.73 -11.09
C ARG A 1112 56.19 37.93 -11.48
N LYS A 1113 54.92 38.09 -11.09
CA LYS A 1113 54.12 37.57 -9.96
C LYS A 1113 52.65 38.03 -10.16
N ALA A 1114 51.67 37.22 -9.69
CA ALA A 1114 50.50 37.58 -8.85
C ALA A 1114 49.40 38.54 -9.41
N PHE A 1115 48.07 38.36 -9.21
CA PHE A 1115 47.24 37.35 -8.50
C PHE A 1115 45.72 37.68 -8.66
N LEU A 1116 44.87 36.67 -8.36
CA LEU A 1116 43.44 36.66 -7.93
C LEU A 1116 42.38 36.99 -9.02
N PHE A 1117 41.37 36.16 -9.33
CA PHE A 1117 41.01 34.77 -9.00
C PHE A 1117 40.33 34.17 -10.23
#